data_AF-A0A959B8E7-F1
#
_entry.id   AF-A0A959B8E7-F1
#
_cell.length_a   1.000
_cell.length_b   1.000
_cell.length_c   1.000
_cell.angle_alpha   90.00
_cell.angle_beta   90.00
_cell.angle_gamma   90.00
#
_symmetry.space_group_name_H-M   'P 1'
#
loop_
_entity.id
_entity.type
_entity.pdbx_description
1 polymer ?
#
loop_
_entity_poly.entity_id
_entity_poly.type
_entity_poly.pdbx_seq_one_letter_code
_entity_poly.pdbx_strand_id
1 'polypeptide(L)'
;SGELSGRLEAPLGVFGYIIDVRETAEPENPWESLNLVASKQPLTLSRNPGNPANPILLGSFEGELPYQVYPMQLDGRKNLNYWLPMYFANWVGKSMALPDEDAASIYQTTNVDVNADPEDPVNDTGTGVTGPAQNQLNQIYNAGPINTQLRYGNNYEFRIRMQDLSGGAPPLLANPVNETASDTATCRFKRYISPNQPRILELDPSGNDDNPFVNSDVPNPITELNIRRPKLGYPAIVYTGKYANPVQRLISQSALGIDVDPGDHSVNAEHRVGLGIADPDIDRLEIVVEIESLKLDKLESVSGKEDYVHLYTTYRPFPAINSDDDYEAILNIPVEYKDVKVLHSGSSVDIVNDLDLADDIDNLPQLVLPTGRTARLTIRAVCEEKADNEEYYGFINESNKQLDNRFGEAFQLMAYKASEDETGLLIQTPGVPVIQGIFMQPDVVNNFDGRLSTLLFGKPNGNQQDNVKQLAGQLKIESTGLSLNAPKGQRIVFGCSSRIRHTLAPDNSSITFASKGDLINHWLCCISFEIDRDWMWDALNTRSFVIKRTKKFTGEIQAESTNAVVGDIEMIRTASFESLHNPQRNSTRFIFIDAVEPKKEKPESEEEPGFPDTIDLSYTIEASFKKSHANQQDPPEELELHLPITTPPAQVPKIVSAGIALSPYVRNETYSATEVRKRHLWIEFEEPVKDPNDIYFARVLAIAPDQLISNNDTELLAAPEEPGLAIDPELIRVIIPGATNTLDGLNAMQPMEKSSASDRHYILPLPPGLHANSDEMFGFFTYEFRLGHFRDPVTEEMVWTTAHGRYGRRLRATGIQHPAPALTCMPNRDEKKLWVTAPYAVAVSNGKNVTADPPRTQLWALLYAQVKQADNRDYRNILLDDRQLDWRVQVEPERSVNVFEKYSDQELEVLSSITSKHFTYELDTSNFVNIFKLVDFSKKNKDATKFGTTVWTNKEVQQLLALLGLPQDSPLSVLVVETLPQITNIYGHISGLHKATVAQAAEQLVGQDQKEQFNAKLKNASFSATQTANLDIPSPVSDALGHHRILRTSPLTPMPDVCCPDC
;
A
#
# COMPACT_ATOMS: atom_id res chain seq x y z
N SER A 1 -56.17 -24.10 47.75
CA SER A 1 -56.98 -24.68 48.84
C SER A 1 -56.40 -24.22 50.15
N GLY A 2 -57.13 -23.37 50.87
CA GLY A 2 -56.84 -22.89 52.21
C GLY A 2 -58.13 -22.29 52.76
N GLU A 3 -58.81 -23.02 53.64
CA GLU A 3 -60.03 -22.58 54.29
C GLU A 3 -59.72 -21.42 55.24
N LEU A 4 -60.29 -20.25 54.99
CA LEU A 4 -60.50 -19.20 55.99
C LEU A 4 -61.97 -19.26 56.40
N SER A 5 -62.25 -20.08 57.42
CA SER A 5 -63.50 -20.08 58.17
C SER A 5 -63.54 -18.85 59.09
N GLY A 6 -64.00 -17.75 58.53
CA GLY A 6 -64.24 -16.50 59.24
C GLY A 6 -64.91 -15.56 58.27
N ARG A 7 -66.25 -15.56 58.27
CA ARG A 7 -67.04 -14.63 57.47
C ARG A 7 -66.63 -13.22 57.92
N LEU A 8 -65.90 -12.48 57.08
CA LEU A 8 -65.79 -11.03 57.24
C LEU A 8 -67.22 -10.50 57.20
N GLU A 9 -67.73 -10.04 58.34
CA GLU A 9 -68.91 -9.19 58.37
C GLU A 9 -68.52 -7.90 57.64
N ALA A 10 -68.82 -7.82 56.34
CA ALA A 10 -68.92 -6.52 55.69
C ALA A 10 -69.93 -5.70 56.50
N PRO A 11 -69.64 -4.45 56.87
CA PRO A 11 -70.55 -3.66 57.69
C PRO A 11 -71.87 -3.44 56.94
N LEU A 12 -72.86 -4.26 57.24
CA LEU A 12 -74.25 -4.11 56.79
C LEU A 12 -74.79 -2.85 57.48
N GLY A 13 -74.73 -1.71 56.78
CA GLY A 13 -75.18 -0.42 57.30
C GLY A 13 -74.48 0.79 56.71
N VAL A 14 -73.35 0.64 56.02
CA VAL A 14 -72.63 1.75 55.39
C VAL A 14 -73.27 2.08 54.03
N PHE A 15 -73.79 3.29 53.90
CA PHE A 15 -74.41 3.84 52.69
C PHE A 15 -73.42 4.57 51.79
N GLY A 16 -72.39 5.19 52.37
CA GLY A 16 -71.33 5.87 51.61
C GLY A 16 -70.17 6.33 52.48
N TYR A 17 -69.18 6.93 51.84
CA TYR A 17 -67.92 7.32 52.45
C TYR A 17 -67.76 8.84 52.44
N ILE A 18 -67.28 9.38 53.55
CA ILE A 18 -66.93 10.79 53.70
C ILE A 18 -65.42 10.86 53.84
N ILE A 19 -64.78 11.60 52.94
CA ILE A 19 -63.32 11.66 52.85
C ILE A 19 -62.87 12.97 53.45
N ASP A 20 -62.04 12.89 54.49
CA ASP A 20 -61.41 14.06 55.08
C ASP A 20 -59.94 14.12 54.67
N VAL A 21 -59.42 15.34 54.52
CA VAL A 21 -58.02 15.62 54.18
C VAL A 21 -57.42 16.64 55.14
N ARG A 22 -56.12 16.55 55.37
CA ARG A 22 -55.29 17.64 55.89
C ARG A 22 -53.89 17.57 55.29
N GLU A 23 -53.25 18.72 55.12
CA GLU A 23 -51.82 18.78 54.80
C GLU A 23 -50.98 18.49 56.05
N THR A 24 -49.96 17.65 55.92
CA THR A 24 -49.04 17.34 57.02
C THR A 24 -48.24 18.59 57.39
N ALA A 25 -48.40 19.09 58.62
CA ALA A 25 -47.67 20.23 59.15
C ALA A 25 -47.40 20.05 60.65
N GLU A 26 -46.41 20.78 61.17
CA GLU A 26 -46.08 20.84 62.59
C GLU A 26 -46.19 22.29 63.09
N PRO A 27 -47.22 22.65 63.89
CA PRO A 27 -48.27 21.80 64.46
C PRO A 27 -49.32 21.32 63.44
N GLU A 28 -50.01 20.22 63.77
CA GLU A 28 -50.99 19.59 62.88
C GLU A 28 -52.11 20.53 62.42
N ASN A 29 -52.40 20.49 61.11
CA ASN A 29 -53.54 21.19 60.52
C ASN A 29 -54.88 20.53 60.91
N PRO A 30 -55.97 21.30 60.98
CA PRO A 30 -57.31 20.74 61.21
C PRO A 30 -57.77 19.90 60.02
N TRP A 31 -58.58 18.87 60.30
CA TRP A 31 -59.23 18.06 59.26
C TRP A 31 -60.29 18.87 58.49
N GLU A 32 -60.29 18.72 57.17
CA GLU A 32 -61.26 19.32 56.27
C GLU A 32 -62.04 18.22 55.53
N SER A 33 -63.37 18.37 55.40
CA SER A 33 -64.21 17.40 54.69
C SER A 33 -64.33 17.75 53.21
N LEU A 34 -63.96 16.82 52.33
CA LEU A 34 -64.07 16.99 50.89
C LEU A 34 -65.51 16.83 50.37
N ASN A 35 -66.41 16.33 51.21
CA ASN A 35 -67.80 15.97 50.88
C ASN A 35 -68.84 16.99 51.36
N LEU A 36 -68.40 18.02 52.08
CA LEU A 36 -69.28 19.07 52.61
C LEU A 36 -69.85 19.91 51.47
N VAL A 37 -71.17 20.09 51.47
CA VAL A 37 -71.87 20.96 50.52
C VAL A 37 -72.93 21.82 51.22
N ALA A 38 -73.23 22.97 50.63
CA ALA A 38 -74.31 23.86 51.05
C ALA A 38 -75.21 24.18 49.86
N SER A 39 -76.53 24.13 50.02
CA SER A 39 -77.48 24.46 48.95
C SER A 39 -77.40 25.95 48.57
N LYS A 40 -77.23 26.27 47.28
CA LYS A 40 -77.22 27.65 46.75
C LYS A 40 -78.54 28.37 46.98
N GLN A 41 -79.64 27.64 46.90
CA GLN A 41 -81.01 28.10 47.17
C GLN A 41 -81.74 27.09 48.05
N PRO A 42 -82.80 27.49 48.78
CA PRO A 42 -83.62 26.56 49.53
C PRO A 42 -84.13 25.43 48.63
N LEU A 43 -83.91 24.18 49.05
CA LEU A 43 -84.34 23.01 48.30
C LEU A 43 -85.88 23.01 48.24
N THR A 44 -86.40 22.70 47.05
CA THR A 44 -87.84 22.60 46.83
C THR A 44 -88.18 21.30 46.13
N LEU A 45 -89.27 20.66 46.54
CA LEU A 45 -89.86 19.52 45.83
C LEU A 45 -91.13 19.98 45.13
N SER A 46 -91.25 19.73 43.83
CA SER A 46 -92.51 19.98 43.15
C SER A 46 -93.54 18.93 43.59
N ARG A 47 -94.74 19.36 43.98
CA ARG A 47 -95.87 18.43 44.25
C ARG A 47 -96.31 17.68 42.99
N ASN A 48 -96.02 18.22 41.80
CA ASN A 48 -96.40 17.61 40.53
C ASN A 48 -95.26 17.77 39.50
N PRO A 49 -94.69 16.69 38.93
CA PRO A 49 -93.46 16.75 38.14
C PRO A 49 -93.47 17.65 36.88
N GLY A 50 -94.62 18.17 36.45
CA GLY A 50 -94.76 19.02 35.26
C GLY A 50 -95.24 20.46 35.50
N ASN A 51 -95.42 20.91 36.75
CA ASN A 51 -95.85 22.29 37.03
C ASN A 51 -95.09 22.88 38.24
N PRO A 52 -94.12 23.78 38.03
CA PRO A 52 -93.29 24.36 39.09
C PRO A 52 -94.01 25.39 39.97
N ALA A 53 -95.28 25.71 39.71
CA ALA A 53 -96.00 26.80 40.38
C ALA A 53 -96.43 26.51 41.85
N ASN A 54 -96.14 25.34 42.42
CA ASN A 54 -96.51 25.02 43.82
C ASN A 54 -95.48 24.09 44.52
N PRO A 55 -94.32 24.62 44.94
CA PRO A 55 -93.26 23.84 45.57
C PRO A 55 -93.51 23.56 47.07
N ILE A 56 -93.04 22.40 47.55
CA ILE A 56 -92.79 22.13 48.97
C ILE A 56 -91.39 22.65 49.28
N LEU A 57 -91.31 23.64 50.17
CA LEU A 57 -90.04 24.19 50.64
C LEU A 57 -89.43 23.26 51.70
N LEU A 58 -88.26 22.69 51.42
CA LEU A 58 -87.49 21.86 52.35
C LEU A 58 -86.48 22.68 53.17
N GLY A 59 -86.20 23.93 52.78
CA GLY A 59 -85.23 24.81 53.43
C GLY A 59 -83.82 24.68 52.84
N SER A 60 -82.86 25.41 53.42
CA SER A 60 -81.45 25.29 53.06
C SER A 60 -80.86 24.00 53.63
N PHE A 61 -80.02 23.32 52.85
CA PHE A 61 -79.27 22.15 53.27
C PHE A 61 -77.80 22.50 53.42
N GLU A 62 -77.20 22.14 54.54
CA GLU A 62 -75.75 22.18 54.76
C GLU A 62 -75.37 20.86 55.42
N GLY A 63 -74.48 20.11 54.80
CA GLY A 63 -74.13 18.77 55.24
C GLY A 63 -73.25 18.03 54.26
N GLU A 64 -72.84 16.82 54.65
CA GLU A 64 -71.91 16.00 53.87
C GLU A 64 -72.68 15.01 53.01
N LEU A 65 -72.45 15.06 51.70
CA LEU A 65 -73.01 14.08 50.78
C LEU A 65 -72.09 12.85 50.69
N PRO A 66 -72.63 11.63 50.74
CA PRO A 66 -71.81 10.42 50.67
C PRO A 66 -71.11 10.32 49.31
N TYR A 67 -69.82 10.02 49.33
CA TYR A 67 -69.13 9.51 48.14
C TYR A 67 -69.45 8.02 47.99
N GLN A 68 -69.95 7.65 46.81
CA GLN A 68 -70.39 6.29 46.52
C GLN A 68 -69.69 5.77 45.29
N VAL A 69 -69.27 4.51 45.37
CA VAL A 69 -68.58 3.82 44.28
C VAL A 69 -69.63 3.08 43.47
N TYR A 70 -69.81 3.50 42.22
CA TYR A 70 -70.72 2.86 41.28
C TYR A 70 -69.98 2.35 40.05
N PRO A 71 -70.44 1.25 39.42
CA PRO A 71 -69.97 0.89 38.09
C PRO A 71 -70.22 2.02 37.09
N MET A 72 -69.22 2.34 36.28
CA MET A 72 -69.26 3.43 35.29
C MET A 72 -69.17 2.87 33.87
N GLN A 73 -69.76 3.57 32.90
CA GLN A 73 -69.52 3.34 31.47
C GLN A 73 -68.45 4.34 31.00
N LEU A 74 -67.30 3.85 30.52
CA LEU A 74 -66.15 4.71 30.18
C LEU A 74 -66.49 5.79 29.13
N ASP A 75 -67.31 5.46 28.14
CA ASP A 75 -67.59 6.35 27.00
C ASP A 75 -68.96 7.04 27.06
N GLY A 76 -69.68 6.94 28.19
CA GLY A 76 -71.05 7.46 28.33
C GLY A 76 -72.09 6.80 27.40
N ARG A 77 -71.69 5.80 26.61
CA ARG A 77 -72.53 5.03 25.69
C ARG A 77 -73.43 4.09 26.48
N LYS A 78 -74.73 4.42 26.54
CA LYS A 78 -75.77 3.68 27.28
C LYS A 78 -75.88 2.20 26.89
N ASN A 79 -75.39 1.81 25.71
CA ASN A 79 -75.47 0.46 25.15
C ASN A 79 -74.25 -0.42 25.44
N LEU A 80 -73.20 0.09 26.10
CA LEU A 80 -71.98 -0.65 26.44
C LEU A 80 -71.97 -1.20 27.87
N ASN A 81 -71.01 -2.08 28.16
CA ASN A 81 -70.85 -2.71 29.46
C ASN A 81 -70.47 -1.72 30.56
N TYR A 82 -70.93 -1.98 31.79
CA TYR A 82 -70.48 -1.27 32.97
C TYR A 82 -69.17 -1.86 33.48
N TRP A 83 -68.24 -0.99 33.85
CA TRP A 83 -66.97 -1.36 34.43
C TRP A 83 -66.82 -0.79 35.85
N LEU A 84 -66.23 -1.56 36.75
CA LEU A 84 -65.90 -1.07 38.08
C LEU A 84 -64.49 -0.46 38.01
N PRO A 85 -64.31 0.83 38.38
CA PRO A 85 -63.02 1.48 38.24
C PRO A 85 -61.96 0.84 39.15
N MET A 86 -60.73 0.75 38.66
CA MET A 86 -59.56 0.26 39.44
C MET A 86 -59.32 1.12 40.69
N TYR A 87 -59.57 2.42 40.57
CA TYR A 87 -59.51 3.38 41.68
C TYR A 87 -60.92 3.86 41.97
N PHE A 88 -61.34 3.74 43.23
CA PHE A 88 -62.70 4.08 43.64
C PHE A 88 -62.93 5.59 43.82
N ALA A 89 -61.87 6.36 44.07
CA ALA A 89 -61.91 7.80 44.27
C ALA A 89 -60.70 8.48 43.62
N ASN A 90 -60.89 9.69 43.09
CA ASN A 90 -59.83 10.55 42.57
C ASN A 90 -60.04 11.97 43.09
N TRP A 91 -59.03 12.53 43.77
CA TRP A 91 -59.07 13.89 44.29
C TRP A 91 -58.12 14.80 43.52
N VAL A 92 -58.68 15.88 42.96
CA VAL A 92 -57.96 16.87 42.15
C VAL A 92 -57.81 18.23 42.85
N GLY A 93 -57.89 18.25 44.19
CA GLY A 93 -57.80 19.49 44.98
C GLY A 93 -59.13 20.26 45.12
N LYS A 94 -60.26 19.65 44.70
CA LYS A 94 -61.62 20.21 44.81
C LYS A 94 -62.53 19.27 45.61
N SER A 95 -63.82 19.59 45.73
CA SER A 95 -64.79 18.72 46.42
C SER A 95 -64.90 17.36 45.74
N MET A 96 -65.04 16.30 46.54
CA MET A 96 -65.29 14.94 46.05
C MET A 96 -66.77 14.69 45.70
N ALA A 97 -67.67 15.56 46.14
CA ALA A 97 -69.12 15.42 45.92
C ALA A 97 -69.64 16.22 44.72
N LEU A 98 -68.94 17.30 44.34
CA LEU A 98 -69.34 18.20 43.25
C LEU A 98 -68.37 18.10 42.06
N PRO A 99 -68.86 18.19 40.82
CA PRO A 99 -68.01 18.33 39.64
C PRO A 99 -67.12 19.56 39.70
N ASP A 100 -65.94 19.48 39.07
CA ASP A 100 -65.00 20.60 38.99
C ASP A 100 -65.49 21.70 38.03
N GLU A 101 -65.86 22.85 38.59
CA GLU A 101 -66.33 24.03 37.83
C GLU A 101 -65.18 24.69 37.03
N ASP A 102 -63.94 24.65 37.55
CA ASP A 102 -62.79 25.24 36.87
C ASP A 102 -62.49 24.44 35.59
N ALA A 103 -62.47 23.11 35.67
CA ALA A 103 -62.32 22.24 34.51
C ALA A 103 -63.42 22.49 33.46
N ALA A 104 -64.68 22.63 33.90
CA ALA A 104 -65.79 22.90 32.99
C ALA A 104 -65.64 24.23 32.24
N SER A 105 -65.12 25.26 32.91
CA SER A 105 -64.85 26.57 32.30
C SER A 105 -63.66 26.54 31.33
N ILE A 106 -62.57 25.85 31.69
CA ILE A 106 -61.35 25.76 30.88
C ILE A 106 -61.61 25.00 29.58
N TYR A 107 -62.25 23.82 29.68
CA TYR A 107 -62.56 22.96 28.53
C TYR A 107 -63.88 23.34 27.82
N GLN A 108 -64.57 24.39 28.29
CA GLN A 108 -65.82 24.90 27.71
C GLN A 108 -66.94 23.84 27.56
N THR A 109 -66.98 22.83 28.44
CA THR A 109 -67.93 21.71 28.34
C THR A 109 -69.39 22.09 28.64
N THR A 110 -69.61 23.29 29.16
CA THR A 110 -70.94 23.88 29.38
C THR A 110 -71.34 24.88 28.30
N ASN A 111 -70.52 25.06 27.25
CA ASN A 111 -70.84 25.94 26.13
C ASN A 111 -71.97 25.33 25.28
N VAL A 112 -72.83 26.19 24.71
CA VAL A 112 -73.95 25.75 23.87
C VAL A 112 -73.44 25.19 22.53
N ASP A 113 -72.28 25.66 22.08
CA ASP A 113 -71.68 25.34 20.78
C ASP A 113 -70.66 24.18 20.85
N VAL A 114 -70.76 23.29 21.86
CA VAL A 114 -69.93 22.08 21.95
C VAL A 114 -70.28 21.13 20.80
N ASN A 115 -69.34 20.99 19.86
CA ASN A 115 -69.43 20.10 18.71
C ASN A 115 -69.30 18.63 19.13
N ALA A 116 -69.97 17.75 18.39
CA ALA A 116 -69.84 16.31 18.57
C ALA A 116 -68.41 15.88 18.23
N ASP A 117 -67.85 15.00 19.05
CA ASP A 117 -66.73 14.16 18.64
C ASP A 117 -67.26 13.12 17.64
N PRO A 118 -66.92 13.23 16.33
CA PRO A 118 -67.51 12.41 15.28
C PRO A 118 -67.12 10.94 15.45
N GLU A 119 -68.08 10.04 15.27
CA GLU A 119 -67.82 8.60 15.34
C GLU A 119 -66.91 8.16 14.18
N ASP A 120 -65.75 7.58 14.52
CA ASP A 120 -64.91 6.83 13.60
C ASP A 120 -65.42 5.38 13.52
N PRO A 121 -66.02 4.97 12.38
CA PRO A 121 -66.58 3.64 12.23
C PRO A 121 -65.53 2.52 12.19
N VAL A 122 -64.23 2.84 12.05
CA VAL A 122 -63.14 1.86 11.98
C VAL A 122 -62.60 1.50 13.36
N ASN A 123 -62.43 2.49 14.23
CA ASN A 123 -61.85 2.32 15.56
C ASN A 123 -62.89 2.29 16.69
N ASP A 124 -64.17 2.52 16.37
CA ASP A 124 -65.27 2.65 17.32
C ASP A 124 -65.01 3.77 18.37
N THR A 125 -64.21 4.76 17.99
CA THR A 125 -63.85 5.94 18.79
C THR A 125 -64.72 7.13 18.39
N GLY A 126 -65.13 7.96 19.37
CA GLY A 126 -66.03 9.09 19.15
C GLY A 126 -67.23 9.04 20.09
N THR A 127 -67.54 10.14 20.78
CA THR A 127 -68.64 10.14 21.77
C THR A 127 -70.00 10.49 21.18
N GLY A 128 -70.06 11.20 20.04
CA GLY A 128 -71.31 11.64 19.41
C GLY A 128 -72.18 12.57 20.27
N VAL A 129 -71.67 13.02 21.43
CA VAL A 129 -72.41 13.88 22.37
C VAL A 129 -72.31 15.33 21.91
N THR A 130 -73.46 15.98 21.71
CA THR A 130 -73.57 17.39 21.35
C THR A 130 -74.27 18.18 22.45
N GLY A 131 -73.88 19.45 22.61
CA GLY A 131 -74.49 20.36 23.59
C GLY A 131 -73.87 20.30 24.99
N PRO A 132 -74.29 21.21 25.88
CA PRO A 132 -73.66 21.40 27.18
C PRO A 132 -73.88 20.19 28.10
N ALA A 133 -72.91 19.92 28.98
CA ALA A 133 -73.00 18.86 29.97
C ALA A 133 -74.32 18.94 30.79
N GLN A 134 -75.06 17.83 30.87
CA GLN A 134 -76.38 17.76 31.52
C GLN A 134 -76.34 17.79 33.06
N ASN A 135 -75.17 17.93 33.67
CA ASN A 135 -75.00 17.90 35.11
C ASN A 135 -75.42 19.22 35.75
N GLN A 136 -76.43 19.17 36.63
CA GLN A 136 -76.98 20.35 37.31
C GLN A 136 -76.54 20.47 38.78
N LEU A 137 -75.66 19.58 39.28
CA LEU A 137 -75.26 19.57 40.70
C LEU A 137 -74.63 20.89 41.15
N ASN A 138 -73.76 21.48 40.32
CA ASN A 138 -73.13 22.78 40.58
C ASN A 138 -74.12 23.96 40.51
N GLN A 139 -75.34 23.78 39.98
CA GLN A 139 -76.39 24.80 40.02
C GLN A 139 -77.15 24.77 41.35
N ILE A 140 -77.16 23.62 42.03
CA ILE A 140 -77.94 23.36 43.25
C ILE A 140 -77.10 23.56 44.51
N TYR A 141 -75.82 23.17 44.50
CA TYR A 141 -74.93 23.17 45.66
C TYR A 141 -73.67 24.03 45.45
N ASN A 142 -73.15 24.56 46.54
CA ASN A 142 -71.79 25.09 46.71
C ASN A 142 -70.96 24.06 47.48
N ALA A 143 -69.70 23.89 47.12
CA ALA A 143 -68.76 23.14 47.96
C ALA A 143 -68.51 23.89 49.28
N GLY A 144 -68.25 23.14 50.35
CA GLY A 144 -67.72 23.69 51.60
C GLY A 144 -66.33 24.30 51.42
N PRO A 145 -65.85 25.12 52.37
CA PRO A 145 -64.51 25.70 52.31
C PRO A 145 -63.45 24.61 52.46
N ILE A 146 -62.52 24.55 51.51
CA ILE A 146 -61.33 23.68 51.53
C ILE A 146 -60.12 24.61 51.44
N ASN A 147 -59.34 24.74 52.51
CA ASN A 147 -58.11 25.55 52.49
C ASN A 147 -56.90 24.72 52.04
N THR A 148 -56.98 23.39 52.20
CA THR A 148 -55.92 22.45 51.81
C THR A 148 -55.77 22.45 50.28
N GLN A 149 -54.70 23.07 49.78
CA GLN A 149 -54.40 23.12 48.35
C GLN A 149 -53.51 21.93 47.97
N LEU A 150 -53.89 21.20 46.92
CA LEU A 150 -53.10 20.10 46.37
C LEU A 150 -51.91 20.66 45.56
N ARG A 151 -50.67 20.39 46.01
CA ARG A 151 -49.41 20.91 45.46
C ARG A 151 -48.34 19.82 45.43
N TYR A 152 -47.50 19.84 44.39
CA TYR A 152 -46.40 18.89 44.25
C TYR A 152 -45.33 19.10 45.34
N GLY A 153 -44.76 18.01 45.84
CA GLY A 153 -43.74 17.99 46.90
C GLY A 153 -44.31 17.86 48.32
N ASN A 154 -45.58 18.23 48.52
CA ASN A 154 -46.24 18.22 49.83
C ASN A 154 -46.79 16.83 50.19
N ASN A 155 -47.04 16.64 51.49
CA ASN A 155 -47.58 15.40 52.04
C ASN A 155 -48.98 15.64 52.60
N TYR A 156 -49.89 14.71 52.32
CA TYR A 156 -51.30 14.81 52.70
C TYR A 156 -51.73 13.58 53.49
N GLU A 157 -52.60 13.78 54.45
CA GLU A 157 -53.20 12.73 55.26
C GLU A 157 -54.67 12.62 54.93
N PHE A 158 -55.14 11.39 54.76
CA PHE A 158 -56.52 11.07 54.45
C PHE A 158 -57.09 10.15 55.51
N ARG A 159 -58.33 10.41 55.89
CA ARG A 159 -59.13 9.47 56.69
C ARG A 159 -60.53 9.36 56.12
N ILE A 160 -61.18 8.24 56.39
CA ILE A 160 -62.50 7.93 55.85
C ILE A 160 -63.49 7.77 57.00
N ARG A 161 -64.54 8.58 57.00
CA ARG A 161 -65.70 8.42 57.88
C ARG A 161 -66.82 7.68 57.13
N MET A 162 -67.40 6.68 57.78
CA MET A 162 -68.49 5.89 57.19
C MET A 162 -69.85 6.54 57.51
N GLN A 163 -70.70 6.71 56.50
CA GLN A 163 -72.06 7.25 56.64
C GLN A 163 -73.08 6.11 56.55
N ASP A 164 -74.11 6.13 57.39
CA ASP A 164 -75.17 5.13 57.40
C ASP A 164 -76.34 5.46 56.44
N LEU A 165 -77.29 4.53 56.31
CA LEU A 165 -78.51 4.67 55.48
C LEU A 165 -79.43 5.83 55.90
N SER A 166 -79.30 6.34 57.13
CA SER A 166 -80.06 7.51 57.60
C SER A 166 -79.40 8.84 57.24
N GLY A 167 -78.19 8.79 56.66
CA GLY A 167 -77.34 9.96 56.40
C GLY A 167 -76.51 10.38 57.61
N GLY A 168 -76.50 9.61 58.70
CA GLY A 168 -75.72 9.89 59.90
C GLY A 168 -74.25 9.46 59.74
N ALA A 169 -73.33 10.33 60.12
CA ALA A 169 -71.90 10.04 60.18
C ALA A 169 -71.28 10.66 61.45
N PRO A 170 -70.14 10.14 61.95
CA PRO A 170 -69.38 10.80 63.01
C PRO A 170 -69.02 12.24 62.61
N PRO A 171 -69.07 13.24 63.51
CA PRO A 171 -68.75 14.63 63.15
C PRO A 171 -67.26 14.80 62.82
N LEU A 172 -66.90 15.84 62.07
CA LEU A 172 -65.53 16.12 61.62
C LEU A 172 -64.51 16.25 62.77
N LEU A 173 -64.92 16.71 63.95
CA LEU A 173 -64.03 16.84 65.12
C LEU A 173 -63.99 15.57 65.99
N ALA A 174 -64.72 14.51 65.63
CA ALA A 174 -64.69 13.27 66.39
C ALA A 174 -63.39 12.50 66.11
N ASN A 175 -62.72 12.09 67.19
CA ASN A 175 -61.61 11.16 67.13
C ASN A 175 -62.13 9.72 67.22
N PRO A 176 -61.50 8.76 66.52
CA PRO A 176 -61.84 7.35 66.66
C PRO A 176 -61.60 6.87 68.08
N VAL A 177 -62.46 5.97 68.57
CA VAL A 177 -62.37 5.44 69.94
C VAL A 177 -61.16 4.51 70.10
N ASN A 178 -60.76 3.82 69.02
CA ASN A 178 -59.56 3.00 68.94
C ASN A 178 -58.77 3.44 67.71
N GLU A 179 -57.59 4.02 67.90
CA GLU A 179 -56.69 4.38 66.80
C GLU A 179 -55.85 3.16 66.40
N THR A 180 -55.89 2.83 65.11
CA THR A 180 -54.97 1.87 64.50
C THR A 180 -54.12 2.58 63.43
N ALA A 181 -52.95 2.00 63.13
CA ALA A 181 -52.06 2.53 62.09
C ALA A 181 -52.71 2.59 60.68
N SER A 182 -53.87 1.97 60.49
CA SER A 182 -54.60 1.94 59.21
C SER A 182 -55.70 3.02 59.10
N ASP A 183 -55.96 3.80 60.15
CA ASP A 183 -57.09 4.74 60.19
C ASP A 183 -56.81 6.05 59.41
N THR A 184 -55.53 6.40 59.29
CA THR A 184 -55.05 7.54 58.52
C THR A 184 -54.02 7.05 57.49
N ALA A 185 -54.25 7.39 56.23
CA ALA A 185 -53.32 7.09 55.15
C ALA A 185 -52.55 8.36 54.78
N THR A 186 -51.23 8.29 54.77
CA THR A 186 -50.37 9.39 54.30
C THR A 186 -50.01 9.17 52.84
N CYS A 187 -50.14 10.18 52.00
CA CYS A 187 -49.75 10.15 50.60
C CYS A 187 -48.97 11.40 50.24
N ARG A 188 -47.75 11.20 49.74
CA ARG A 188 -46.93 12.28 49.20
C ARG A 188 -47.27 12.54 47.75
N PHE A 189 -47.58 13.79 47.41
CA PHE A 189 -47.98 14.15 46.07
C PHE A 189 -46.77 14.54 45.22
N LYS A 190 -46.35 13.65 44.32
CA LYS A 190 -45.21 13.85 43.42
C LYS A 190 -45.65 14.09 41.98
N ARG A 191 -44.81 14.78 41.22
CA ARG A 191 -45.00 15.01 39.78
C ARG A 191 -44.55 13.79 38.99
N TYR A 192 -45.53 13.05 38.46
CA TYR A 192 -45.32 11.92 37.53
C TYR A 192 -45.41 12.30 36.05
N ILE A 193 -45.60 13.60 35.75
CA ILE A 193 -45.78 14.13 34.41
C ILE A 193 -44.47 14.75 33.94
N SER A 194 -43.85 14.15 32.93
CA SER A 194 -42.68 14.73 32.25
C SER A 194 -43.08 15.96 31.44
N PRO A 195 -42.17 16.93 31.24
CA PRO A 195 -42.40 18.04 30.33
C PRO A 195 -42.74 17.56 28.91
N ASN A 196 -43.63 18.29 28.24
CA ASN A 196 -43.89 18.08 26.83
C ASN A 196 -42.74 18.61 25.95
N GLN A 197 -42.84 18.43 24.64
CA GLN A 197 -41.88 18.97 23.67
C GLN A 197 -41.79 20.52 23.75
N PRO A 198 -40.58 21.11 23.61
CA PRO A 198 -40.41 22.56 23.47
C PRO A 198 -41.16 23.12 22.27
N ARG A 199 -41.67 24.34 22.37
CA ARG A 199 -42.34 25.03 21.26
C ARG A 199 -41.32 25.82 20.47
N ILE A 200 -41.20 25.59 19.17
CA ILE A 200 -40.31 26.37 18.29
C ILE A 200 -41.17 27.16 17.32
N LEU A 201 -40.95 28.47 17.26
CA LEU A 201 -41.77 29.36 16.44
C LEU A 201 -41.57 29.11 14.94
N GLU A 202 -40.36 28.75 14.53
CA GLU A 202 -40.06 28.32 13.16
C GLU A 202 -40.77 27.01 12.79
N LEU A 203 -41.17 26.21 13.78
CA LEU A 203 -41.88 24.94 13.60
C LEU A 203 -43.40 25.04 13.79
N ASP A 204 -43.91 26.17 14.28
CA ASP A 204 -45.33 26.34 14.51
C ASP A 204 -46.08 26.28 13.17
N PRO A 205 -47.20 25.54 13.09
CA PRO A 205 -47.88 25.28 11.83
C PRO A 205 -48.41 26.59 11.25
N SER A 206 -47.70 27.10 10.24
CA SER A 206 -48.10 28.24 9.43
C SER A 206 -49.22 27.89 8.44
N GLY A 207 -50.11 26.96 8.80
CA GLY A 207 -51.25 26.53 7.97
C GLY A 207 -50.90 25.73 6.71
N ASN A 208 -49.62 25.40 6.47
CA ASN A 208 -49.18 24.48 5.43
C ASN A 208 -48.41 23.33 6.07
N ASP A 209 -48.74 22.08 5.71
CA ASP A 209 -48.04 20.85 6.12
C ASP A 209 -46.57 20.77 5.62
N ASP A 210 -46.09 21.77 4.87
CA ASP A 210 -44.73 21.89 4.37
C ASP A 210 -43.87 22.73 5.32
N ASN A 211 -43.56 22.22 6.52
CA ASN A 211 -42.58 22.85 7.37
C ASN A 211 -41.15 22.50 6.88
N PRO A 212 -40.34 23.46 6.36
CA PRO A 212 -39.07 23.16 5.68
C PRO A 212 -37.96 22.63 6.59
N PHE A 213 -38.19 22.52 7.91
CA PHE A 213 -37.21 22.11 8.91
C PHE A 213 -37.56 20.81 9.65
N VAL A 214 -38.79 20.28 9.47
CA VAL A 214 -39.24 19.01 10.07
C VAL A 214 -39.69 18.09 8.94
N ASN A 215 -39.08 16.91 8.85
CA ASN A 215 -39.35 15.90 7.82
C ASN A 215 -39.00 16.28 6.36
N SER A 216 -38.09 17.24 6.14
CA SER A 216 -37.48 17.41 4.82
C SER A 216 -36.27 16.46 4.66
N ASP A 217 -36.29 15.61 3.65
CA ASP A 217 -35.17 14.70 3.32
C ASP A 217 -33.86 15.43 2.97
N VAL A 218 -33.92 16.75 2.75
CA VAL A 218 -32.77 17.60 2.41
C VAL A 218 -32.56 18.64 3.53
N PRO A 219 -31.50 18.52 4.35
CA PRO A 219 -31.20 19.48 5.41
C PRO A 219 -30.90 20.88 4.85
N ASN A 220 -31.47 21.92 5.47
CA ASN A 220 -31.26 23.33 5.12
C ASN A 220 -30.43 24.05 6.21
N PRO A 221 -29.79 25.19 5.89
CA PRO A 221 -29.09 25.99 6.89
C PRO A 221 -30.09 26.71 7.80
N ILE A 222 -29.75 26.79 9.09
CA ILE A 222 -30.55 27.46 10.13
C ILE A 222 -29.81 28.70 10.58
N THR A 223 -30.48 29.84 10.67
CA THR A 223 -29.85 31.11 11.10
C THR A 223 -30.04 31.38 12.58
N GLU A 224 -31.21 31.08 13.13
CA GLU A 224 -31.56 31.26 14.53
C GLU A 224 -32.62 30.23 14.95
N LEU A 225 -32.67 29.93 16.24
CA LEU A 225 -33.69 29.08 16.86
C LEU A 225 -34.44 29.90 17.90
N ASN A 226 -35.74 30.11 17.71
CA ASN A 226 -36.60 30.82 18.65
C ASN A 226 -37.49 29.83 19.42
N ILE A 227 -37.11 29.51 20.65
CA ILE A 227 -37.70 28.44 21.45
C ILE A 227 -38.48 29.01 22.64
N ARG A 228 -39.67 28.47 22.90
CA ARG A 228 -40.51 28.74 24.10
C ARG A 228 -40.67 27.48 24.94
N ARG A 229 -41.01 27.69 26.21
CA ARG A 229 -41.28 26.61 27.16
C ARG A 229 -42.45 25.73 26.68
N PRO A 230 -42.37 24.40 26.88
CA PRO A 230 -43.50 23.49 26.75
C PRO A 230 -44.73 23.93 27.53
N LYS A 231 -45.91 23.49 27.09
CA LYS A 231 -47.17 23.75 27.79
C LYS A 231 -47.51 22.66 28.80
N LEU A 232 -48.09 23.08 29.91
CA LEU A 232 -48.67 22.21 30.94
C LEU A 232 -50.16 22.56 31.14
N GLY A 233 -51.02 21.55 31.08
CA GLY A 233 -52.47 21.69 31.16
C GLY A 233 -53.04 21.62 32.58
N TYR A 234 -54.36 21.81 32.68
CA TYR A 234 -55.12 21.59 33.91
C TYR A 234 -55.30 20.09 34.20
N PRO A 235 -55.28 19.63 35.47
CA PRO A 235 -55.02 20.39 36.70
C PRO A 235 -53.53 20.50 37.08
N ALA A 236 -52.64 19.83 36.34
CA ALA A 236 -51.22 19.69 36.68
C ALA A 236 -50.49 21.03 36.90
N ILE A 237 -50.82 22.05 36.09
CA ILE A 237 -50.23 23.38 36.24
C ILE A 237 -50.58 24.05 37.57
N VAL A 238 -51.78 23.82 38.08
CA VAL A 238 -52.21 24.35 39.37
C VAL A 238 -51.34 23.73 40.45
N TYR A 239 -51.01 22.45 40.38
CA TYR A 239 -50.22 21.77 41.41
C TYR A 239 -48.78 22.31 41.56
N THR A 240 -48.25 23.06 40.58
CA THR A 240 -46.91 23.67 40.66
C THR A 240 -46.82 24.83 41.66
N GLY A 241 -47.93 25.54 41.93
CA GLY A 241 -47.95 26.65 42.89
C GLY A 241 -47.22 27.93 42.48
N LYS A 242 -46.73 28.05 41.23
CA LYS A 242 -45.89 29.18 40.78
C LYS A 242 -46.66 30.36 40.19
N TYR A 243 -47.76 30.12 39.50
CA TYR A 243 -48.58 31.17 38.90
C TYR A 243 -49.51 31.83 39.93
N ALA A 244 -49.72 33.15 39.83
CA ALA A 244 -50.64 33.86 40.69
C ALA A 244 -52.11 33.48 40.43
N ASN A 245 -52.50 33.31 39.16
CA ASN A 245 -53.84 32.85 38.77
C ASN A 245 -53.81 31.99 37.48
N PRO A 246 -53.46 30.69 37.59
CA PRO A 246 -53.34 29.80 36.43
C PRO A 246 -54.68 29.50 35.73
N VAL A 247 -55.79 29.43 36.48
CA VAL A 247 -57.12 29.11 35.94
C VAL A 247 -57.60 30.20 34.99
N GLN A 248 -57.47 31.48 35.36
CA GLN A 248 -57.89 32.58 34.50
C GLN A 248 -57.06 32.65 33.20
N ARG A 249 -55.77 32.32 33.25
CA ARG A 249 -54.90 32.27 32.06
C ARG A 249 -55.31 31.14 31.11
N LEU A 250 -55.63 29.96 31.63
CA LEU A 250 -56.15 28.85 30.83
C LEU A 250 -57.52 29.16 30.20
N ILE A 251 -58.42 29.84 30.91
CA ILE A 251 -59.70 30.31 30.36
C ILE A 251 -59.46 31.33 29.25
N SER A 252 -58.51 32.26 29.45
CA SER A 252 -58.17 33.27 28.44
C SER A 252 -57.60 32.62 27.18
N GLN A 253 -56.83 31.54 27.33
CA GLN A 253 -56.32 30.76 26.23
C GLN A 253 -57.42 29.96 25.52
N SER A 254 -58.33 29.32 26.25
CA SER A 254 -59.43 28.56 25.63
C SER A 254 -60.41 29.45 24.88
N ALA A 255 -60.52 30.73 25.25
CA ALA A 255 -61.34 31.73 24.56
C ALA A 255 -60.74 32.20 23.22
N LEU A 256 -59.49 31.88 22.90
CA LEU A 256 -58.89 32.17 21.60
C LEU A 256 -59.57 31.33 20.49
N GLY A 257 -59.58 31.79 19.24
CA GLY A 257 -60.11 30.99 18.12
C GLY A 257 -59.18 29.85 17.70
N ILE A 258 -59.67 28.89 16.91
CA ILE A 258 -58.83 27.89 16.22
C ILE A 258 -58.58 28.30 14.75
N ASP A 259 -59.36 29.26 14.24
CA ASP A 259 -59.26 29.76 12.87
C ASP A 259 -57.90 30.39 12.58
N VAL A 260 -57.34 30.05 11.42
CA VAL A 260 -56.10 30.64 10.88
C VAL A 260 -56.46 31.89 10.10
N ASP A 261 -55.93 33.05 10.49
CA ASP A 261 -56.07 34.29 9.71
C ASP A 261 -55.15 34.22 8.47
N PRO A 262 -55.67 34.26 7.23
CA PRO A 262 -54.85 34.22 6.02
C PRO A 262 -53.88 35.39 5.84
N GLY A 263 -54.08 36.51 6.56
CA GLY A 263 -53.23 37.70 6.51
C GLY A 263 -52.11 37.72 7.56
N ASP A 264 -52.26 36.96 8.64
CA ASP A 264 -51.28 36.86 9.72
C ASP A 264 -51.44 35.53 10.49
N HIS A 265 -50.59 34.57 10.15
CA HIS A 265 -50.62 33.24 10.76
C HIS A 265 -50.27 33.25 12.27
N SER A 266 -49.78 34.37 12.83
CA SER A 266 -49.53 34.48 14.28
C SER A 266 -50.81 34.64 15.10
N VAL A 267 -51.91 35.09 14.47
CA VAL A 267 -53.19 35.26 15.14
C VAL A 267 -53.73 33.90 15.60
N ASN A 268 -54.03 33.79 16.90
CA ASN A 268 -54.50 32.57 17.58
C ASN A 268 -53.56 31.34 17.46
N ALA A 269 -52.30 31.51 17.04
CA ALA A 269 -51.34 30.42 16.91
C ALA A 269 -51.18 29.62 18.20
N GLU A 270 -51.22 30.32 19.34
CA GLU A 270 -51.08 29.72 20.66
C GLU A 270 -52.23 28.78 21.06
N HIS A 271 -53.41 28.85 20.45
CA HIS A 271 -54.48 27.88 20.72
C HIS A 271 -54.31 26.60 19.88
N ARG A 272 -53.70 26.71 18.69
CA ARG A 272 -53.53 25.58 17.75
C ARG A 272 -52.51 24.54 18.24
N VAL A 273 -51.56 24.94 19.09
CA VAL A 273 -50.53 24.08 19.69
C VAL A 273 -51.01 23.45 21.03
N GLY A 274 -52.31 23.18 21.16
CA GLY A 274 -52.92 22.57 22.35
C GLY A 274 -53.22 23.53 23.51
N LEU A 275 -54.18 23.14 24.37
CA LEU A 275 -54.62 23.91 25.54
C LEU A 275 -53.66 23.73 26.73
N GLY A 276 -53.09 24.81 27.24
CA GLY A 276 -52.12 24.80 28.34
C GLY A 276 -51.20 26.03 28.32
N ILE A 277 -50.71 26.43 29.49
CA ILE A 277 -49.78 27.57 29.65
C ILE A 277 -48.34 27.06 29.85
N ALA A 278 -47.33 27.92 29.66
CA ALA A 278 -45.93 27.54 29.85
C ALA A 278 -45.68 26.83 31.19
N ASP A 279 -44.92 25.73 31.15
CA ASP A 279 -44.54 24.98 32.33
C ASP A 279 -43.51 25.77 33.15
N PRO A 280 -43.83 26.13 34.40
CA PRO A 280 -43.00 27.00 35.21
C PRO A 280 -41.87 26.25 35.91
N ASP A 281 -41.86 24.91 35.88
CA ASP A 281 -40.77 24.09 36.43
C ASP A 281 -39.61 23.89 35.47
N ILE A 282 -39.72 24.30 34.21
CA ILE A 282 -38.62 24.20 33.23
C ILE A 282 -37.68 25.37 33.44
N ASP A 283 -36.36 25.20 33.50
CA ASP A 283 -35.42 26.33 33.63
C ASP A 283 -34.49 26.49 32.43
N ARG A 284 -34.16 25.37 31.77
CA ARG A 284 -33.20 25.32 30.66
C ARG A 284 -33.58 24.33 29.57
N LEU A 285 -32.95 24.48 28.42
CA LEU A 285 -32.96 23.53 27.33
C LEU A 285 -31.64 22.75 27.30
N GLU A 286 -31.71 21.47 27.00
CA GLU A 286 -30.55 20.66 26.64
C GLU A 286 -30.55 20.48 25.12
N ILE A 287 -29.43 20.82 24.49
CA ILE A 287 -29.20 20.66 23.06
C ILE A 287 -28.03 19.70 22.89
N VAL A 288 -28.29 18.55 22.27
CA VAL A 288 -27.26 17.58 21.89
C VAL A 288 -26.98 17.74 20.41
N VAL A 289 -25.74 18.04 20.06
CA VAL A 289 -25.29 18.15 18.67
C VAL A 289 -24.58 16.87 18.28
N GLU A 290 -25.11 16.21 17.26
CA GLU A 290 -24.51 15.02 16.65
C GLU A 290 -24.24 15.28 15.18
N ILE A 291 -23.16 14.73 14.64
CA ILE A 291 -22.80 14.89 13.23
C ILE A 291 -22.92 13.54 12.51
N GLU A 292 -23.48 13.53 11.31
CA GLU A 292 -23.56 12.34 10.47
C GLU A 292 -22.15 11.86 10.07
N SER A 293 -21.83 10.61 10.41
CA SER A 293 -20.59 9.94 10.00
C SER A 293 -20.80 9.13 8.72
N LEU A 294 -19.93 8.15 8.47
CA LEU A 294 -20.10 7.16 7.42
C LEU A 294 -21.14 6.13 7.83
N LYS A 295 -21.88 5.61 6.85
CA LYS A 295 -22.80 4.49 7.09
C LYS A 295 -22.04 3.32 7.73
N LEU A 296 -22.68 2.69 8.72
CA LEU A 296 -22.14 1.60 9.56
C LEU A 296 -21.19 2.03 10.69
N ASP A 297 -20.73 3.29 10.76
CA ASP A 297 -19.98 3.81 11.91
C ASP A 297 -20.92 4.21 13.05
N LYS A 298 -21.16 3.27 13.98
CA LYS A 298 -22.11 3.44 15.09
C LYS A 298 -21.44 3.52 16.46
N LEU A 299 -20.11 3.46 16.50
CA LEU A 299 -19.35 3.25 17.73
C LEU A 299 -19.46 4.43 18.71
N GLU A 300 -19.61 5.65 18.20
CA GLU A 300 -19.69 6.89 18.99
C GLU A 300 -21.09 7.53 18.95
N SER A 301 -22.10 6.73 18.58
CA SER A 301 -23.50 7.18 18.58
C SER A 301 -24.08 7.17 19.98
N VAL A 302 -24.82 8.24 20.32
CA VAL A 302 -25.56 8.34 21.59
C VAL A 302 -26.60 7.23 21.71
N SER A 303 -27.26 6.86 20.59
CA SER A 303 -28.25 5.79 20.55
C SER A 303 -27.62 4.40 20.41
N GLY A 304 -26.35 4.33 19.97
CA GLY A 304 -25.63 3.11 19.63
C GLY A 304 -26.16 2.37 18.40
N LYS A 305 -27.14 2.94 17.69
CA LYS A 305 -27.83 2.30 16.56
C LYS A 305 -27.70 3.06 15.25
N GLU A 306 -27.46 4.36 15.33
CA GLU A 306 -27.42 5.28 14.20
C GLU A 306 -25.98 5.67 13.87
N ASP A 307 -25.77 6.16 12.65
CA ASP A 307 -24.50 6.60 12.08
C ASP A 307 -24.21 8.07 12.38
N TYR A 308 -24.44 8.45 13.63
CA TYR A 308 -24.20 9.79 14.15
C TYR A 308 -23.13 9.74 15.24
N VAL A 309 -22.27 10.75 15.27
CA VAL A 309 -21.20 10.90 16.25
C VAL A 309 -21.54 12.07 17.16
N HIS A 310 -21.49 11.86 18.47
CA HIS A 310 -21.68 12.93 19.45
C HIS A 310 -20.53 13.94 19.38
N LEU A 311 -20.88 15.22 19.20
CA LEU A 311 -19.90 16.32 19.20
C LEU A 311 -19.88 17.01 20.57
N TYR A 312 -21.00 17.59 20.99
CA TYR A 312 -21.14 18.19 22.32
C TYR A 312 -22.60 18.25 22.79
N THR A 313 -22.77 18.52 24.08
CA THR A 313 -24.06 18.81 24.71
C THR A 313 -23.96 20.14 25.42
N THR A 314 -24.92 21.03 25.18
CA THR A 314 -24.95 22.36 25.78
C THR A 314 -26.28 22.63 26.49
N TYR A 315 -26.25 23.44 27.55
CA TYR A 315 -27.44 23.86 28.30
C TYR A 315 -27.72 25.35 28.09
N ARG A 316 -28.94 25.68 27.67
CA ARG A 316 -29.37 27.07 27.45
C ARG A 316 -30.46 27.46 28.44
N PRO A 317 -30.18 28.32 29.43
CA PRO A 317 -31.19 28.77 30.38
C PRO A 317 -32.21 29.69 29.70
N PHE A 318 -33.48 29.57 30.09
CA PHE A 318 -34.50 30.55 29.70
C PHE A 318 -34.25 31.91 30.39
N PRO A 319 -34.80 33.01 29.85
CA PRO A 319 -34.73 34.33 30.48
C PRO A 319 -35.23 34.33 31.93
N ALA A 320 -34.66 35.21 32.76
CA ALA A 320 -35.03 35.33 34.17
C ALA A 320 -36.48 35.78 34.33
N ILE A 321 -37.20 35.14 35.27
CA ILE A 321 -38.62 35.37 35.52
C ILE A 321 -38.79 36.44 36.60
N ASN A 322 -39.46 37.55 36.28
CA ASN A 322 -39.83 38.59 37.24
C ASN A 322 -41.35 38.73 37.39
N SER A 323 -42.12 38.28 36.39
CA SER A 323 -43.57 38.32 36.31
C SER A 323 -44.12 37.06 35.61
N ASP A 324 -45.41 36.75 35.82
CA ASP A 324 -46.07 35.59 35.22
C ASP A 324 -46.01 35.57 33.67
N ASP A 325 -45.84 36.73 33.02
CA ASP A 325 -45.74 36.82 31.55
C ASP A 325 -44.36 36.41 31.03
N ASP A 326 -43.32 36.48 31.88
CA ASP A 326 -41.95 36.09 31.51
C ASP A 326 -41.81 34.57 31.27
N TYR A 327 -42.76 33.76 31.76
CA TYR A 327 -42.81 32.33 31.45
C TYR A 327 -43.07 32.05 29.96
N GLU A 328 -43.68 32.98 29.23
CA GLU A 328 -43.90 32.87 27.78
C GLU A 328 -42.78 33.54 26.95
N ALA A 329 -41.70 33.99 27.59
CA ALA A 329 -40.58 34.63 26.90
C ALA A 329 -39.88 33.68 25.90
N ILE A 330 -39.43 34.26 24.79
CA ILE A 330 -38.72 33.55 23.72
C ILE A 330 -37.23 33.49 24.07
N LEU A 331 -36.65 32.30 23.98
CA LEU A 331 -35.21 32.06 24.00
C LEU A 331 -34.69 32.05 22.56
N ASN A 332 -33.97 33.10 22.15
CA ASN A 332 -33.31 33.18 20.86
C ASN A 332 -31.88 32.62 20.97
N ILE A 333 -31.56 31.65 20.11
CA ILE A 333 -30.23 31.06 19.98
C ILE A 333 -29.76 31.27 18.53
N PRO A 334 -28.84 32.21 18.27
CA PRO A 334 -28.23 32.39 16.95
C PRO A 334 -27.38 31.16 16.56
N VAL A 335 -27.35 30.80 15.28
CA VAL A 335 -26.51 29.71 14.76
C VAL A 335 -25.41 30.28 13.87
N GLU A 336 -24.16 29.99 14.23
CA GLU A 336 -22.97 30.38 13.45
C GLU A 336 -22.36 29.13 12.81
N TYR A 337 -22.03 29.22 11.52
CA TYR A 337 -21.36 28.14 10.81
C TYR A 337 -19.88 28.47 10.59
N LYS A 338 -19.00 27.51 10.90
CA LYS A 338 -17.55 27.64 10.69
C LYS A 338 -16.98 26.54 9.82
N ASP A 339 -16.05 26.90 8.94
CA ASP A 339 -15.28 25.95 8.14
C ASP A 339 -14.19 25.30 9.01
N VAL A 340 -14.20 23.97 9.05
CA VAL A 340 -13.25 23.16 9.84
C VAL A 340 -12.68 22.06 8.95
N LYS A 341 -11.35 21.91 8.96
CA LYS A 341 -10.65 20.88 8.18
C LYS A 341 -10.86 19.49 8.79
N VAL A 342 -10.49 19.32 10.05
CA VAL A 342 -10.57 18.04 10.78
C VAL A 342 -11.28 18.28 12.10
N LEU A 343 -12.35 17.51 12.34
CA LEU A 343 -13.07 17.50 13.60
C LEU A 343 -12.74 16.23 14.39
N HIS A 344 -12.27 16.38 15.63
CA HIS A 344 -11.95 15.27 16.50
C HIS A 344 -13.21 14.75 17.21
N SER A 345 -13.31 13.43 17.37
CA SER A 345 -14.44 12.77 18.01
C SER A 345 -14.01 11.85 19.17
N GLY A 346 -14.98 11.38 19.97
CA GLY A 346 -14.76 10.47 21.10
C GLY A 346 -13.86 11.02 22.21
N SER A 347 -12.82 10.28 22.59
CA SER A 347 -11.93 10.66 23.70
C SER A 347 -10.94 11.78 23.36
N SER A 348 -10.85 12.18 22.09
CA SER A 348 -9.93 13.22 21.59
C SER A 348 -10.65 14.53 21.23
N VAL A 349 -11.93 14.67 21.57
CA VAL A 349 -12.73 15.88 21.29
C VAL A 349 -12.10 17.10 21.93
N ASP A 350 -11.78 18.10 21.12
CA ASP A 350 -11.33 19.42 21.56
C ASP A 350 -12.07 20.51 20.77
N ILE A 351 -13.29 20.78 21.22
CA ILE A 351 -14.24 21.66 20.53
C ILE A 351 -13.69 23.09 20.43
N VAL A 352 -12.96 23.55 21.44
CA VAL A 352 -12.44 24.92 21.50
C VAL A 352 -11.40 25.14 20.40
N ASN A 353 -10.48 24.19 20.25
CA ASN A 353 -9.45 24.28 19.22
C ASN A 353 -9.99 23.92 17.82
N ASP A 354 -10.87 22.93 17.70
CA ASP A 354 -11.41 22.49 16.42
C ASP A 354 -12.35 23.54 15.78
N LEU A 355 -13.17 24.23 16.58
CA LEU A 355 -14.10 25.28 16.11
C LEU A 355 -13.57 26.71 16.33
N ASP A 356 -12.34 26.87 16.81
CA ASP A 356 -11.72 28.17 17.13
C ASP A 356 -12.66 29.05 17.98
N LEU A 357 -13.12 28.52 19.12
CA LEU A 357 -14.07 29.19 20.00
C LEU A 357 -13.35 30.18 20.93
N ALA A 358 -13.98 31.32 21.20
CA ALA A 358 -13.45 32.34 22.12
C ALA A 358 -13.57 31.95 23.61
N ASP A 359 -14.53 31.08 23.93
CA ASP A 359 -14.84 30.59 25.28
C ASP A 359 -15.55 29.22 25.16
N ASP A 360 -15.89 28.60 26.29
CA ASP A 360 -16.68 27.38 26.36
C ASP A 360 -18.06 27.56 25.71
N ILE A 361 -18.56 26.50 25.07
CA ILE A 361 -19.80 26.53 24.27
C ILE A 361 -21.00 26.94 25.12
N ASP A 362 -21.02 26.59 26.41
CA ASP A 362 -22.09 26.95 27.34
C ASP A 362 -22.14 28.46 27.66
N ASN A 363 -21.01 29.17 27.54
CA ASN A 363 -20.92 30.61 27.78
C ASN A 363 -21.22 31.46 26.54
N LEU A 364 -21.16 30.86 25.35
CA LEU A 364 -21.42 31.56 24.10
C LEU A 364 -22.92 31.77 23.87
N PRO A 365 -23.35 32.96 23.41
CA PRO A 365 -24.75 33.20 23.09
C PRO A 365 -25.20 32.43 21.84
N GLN A 366 -24.28 32.17 20.91
CA GLN A 366 -24.54 31.44 19.67
C GLN A 366 -24.23 29.93 19.78
N LEU A 367 -24.92 29.14 18.97
CA LEU A 367 -24.61 27.74 18.70
C LEU A 367 -23.67 27.67 17.48
N VAL A 368 -22.50 27.05 17.64
CA VAL A 368 -21.52 26.94 16.55
C VAL A 368 -21.59 25.55 15.92
N LEU A 369 -21.83 25.49 14.61
CA LEU A 369 -21.91 24.27 13.82
C LEU A 369 -20.83 24.24 12.72
N PRO A 370 -20.26 23.07 12.40
CA PRO A 370 -19.32 22.96 11.28
C PRO A 370 -20.05 23.01 9.93
N THR A 371 -19.44 23.62 8.92
CA THR A 371 -19.89 23.50 7.53
C THR A 371 -19.47 22.16 6.90
N GLY A 372 -20.09 21.83 5.76
CA GLY A 372 -19.78 20.63 4.99
C GLY A 372 -20.14 19.32 5.70
N ARG A 373 -20.92 19.38 6.78
CA ARG A 373 -21.31 18.23 7.63
C ARG A 373 -22.79 18.34 7.99
N THR A 374 -23.51 17.22 7.98
CA THR A 374 -24.91 17.17 8.42
C THR A 374 -24.95 17.13 9.94
N ALA A 375 -25.53 18.17 10.56
CA ALA A 375 -25.68 18.26 12.00
C ALA A 375 -27.12 17.91 12.42
N ARG A 376 -27.27 16.96 13.34
CA ARG A 376 -28.51 16.63 14.01
C ARG A 376 -28.54 17.29 15.38
N LEU A 377 -29.55 18.12 15.61
CA LEU A 377 -29.83 18.78 16.87
C LEU A 377 -30.94 18.00 17.58
N THR A 378 -30.61 17.34 18.68
CA THR A 378 -31.61 16.73 19.56
C THR A 378 -31.85 17.66 20.74
N ILE A 379 -33.04 18.26 20.79
CA ILE A 379 -33.38 19.32 21.76
C ILE A 379 -34.46 18.80 22.71
N ARG A 380 -34.29 19.05 24.01
CA ARG A 380 -35.28 18.71 25.04
C ARG A 380 -35.37 19.77 26.13
N ALA A 381 -36.54 19.87 26.76
CA ALA A 381 -36.71 20.71 27.94
C ALA A 381 -36.23 20.00 29.21
N VAL A 382 -35.63 20.77 30.12
CA VAL A 382 -35.12 20.28 31.41
C VAL A 382 -35.77 21.07 32.55
N CYS A 383 -36.26 20.34 33.55
CA CYS A 383 -36.78 20.92 34.77
C CYS A 383 -35.68 21.49 35.68
N GLU A 384 -36.03 22.52 36.42
CA GLU A 384 -35.20 23.10 37.47
C GLU A 384 -34.86 22.07 38.55
N GLU A 385 -33.67 22.21 39.13
CA GLU A 385 -33.28 21.40 40.26
C GLU A 385 -33.95 21.91 41.54
N LYS A 386 -34.67 21.03 42.23
CA LYS A 386 -35.29 21.33 43.52
C LYS A 386 -34.33 20.95 44.65
N ALA A 387 -34.54 21.53 45.84
CA ALA A 387 -33.76 21.23 47.04
C ALA A 387 -33.73 19.71 47.35
N ASP A 388 -34.88 19.05 47.20
CA ASP A 388 -35.02 17.59 47.30
C ASP A 388 -35.78 17.04 46.07
N ASN A 389 -35.02 16.62 45.05
CA ASN A 389 -35.62 16.15 43.78
C ASN A 389 -36.49 14.91 43.95
N GLU A 390 -36.08 13.94 44.78
CA GLU A 390 -36.83 12.70 45.02
C GLU A 390 -38.19 12.94 45.69
N GLU A 391 -38.35 14.10 46.33
CA GLU A 391 -39.55 14.48 47.06
C GLU A 391 -40.59 15.14 46.15
N TYR A 392 -40.15 15.84 45.11
CA TYR A 392 -41.00 16.55 44.15
C TYR A 392 -41.29 15.70 42.90
N TYR A 393 -40.27 15.06 42.31
CA TYR A 393 -40.40 14.26 41.10
C TYR A 393 -40.68 12.79 41.43
N GLY A 394 -41.60 12.20 40.67
CA GLY A 394 -42.08 10.85 40.93
C GLY A 394 -41.09 9.75 40.58
N PHE A 395 -40.46 9.84 39.41
CA PHE A 395 -39.47 8.88 38.92
C PHE A 395 -38.22 9.61 38.45
N ILE A 396 -37.06 9.20 38.98
CA ILE A 396 -35.75 9.75 38.67
C ILE A 396 -34.86 8.58 38.26
N ASN A 397 -34.14 8.74 37.16
CA ASN A 397 -33.24 7.71 36.68
C ASN A 397 -32.01 8.35 36.04
N GLU A 398 -30.89 8.27 36.75
CA GLU A 398 -29.62 8.85 36.31
C GLU A 398 -29.06 8.19 35.04
N SER A 399 -29.39 6.91 34.79
CA SER A 399 -28.88 6.14 33.65
C SER A 399 -29.69 6.34 32.36
N ASN A 400 -31.00 6.61 32.47
CA ASN A 400 -31.86 6.78 31.31
C ASN A 400 -32.78 8.01 31.46
N LYS A 401 -32.38 9.08 30.78
CA LYS A 401 -33.10 10.36 30.74
C LYS A 401 -34.54 10.26 30.24
N GLN A 402 -34.86 9.27 29.38
CA GLN A 402 -36.24 9.11 28.87
C GLN A 402 -37.22 8.61 29.92
N LEU A 403 -36.70 7.93 30.96
CA LEU A 403 -37.53 7.47 32.07
C LEU A 403 -37.59 8.50 33.20
N ASP A 404 -36.77 9.55 33.19
CA ASP A 404 -36.67 10.56 34.25
C ASP A 404 -37.64 11.73 34.00
N ASN A 405 -38.49 12.01 34.99
CA ASN A 405 -39.55 13.01 34.88
C ASN A 405 -39.04 14.46 34.78
N ARG A 406 -37.74 14.71 35.02
CA ARG A 406 -37.13 16.03 34.87
C ARG A 406 -36.84 16.37 33.40
N PHE A 407 -36.79 15.37 32.53
CA PHE A 407 -36.47 15.56 31.12
C PHE A 407 -37.74 15.41 30.28
N GLY A 408 -37.95 16.37 29.39
CA GLY A 408 -39.07 16.33 28.45
C GLY A 408 -38.83 15.43 27.25
N GLU A 409 -39.89 15.28 26.45
CA GLU A 409 -39.79 14.66 25.13
C GLU A 409 -38.80 15.43 24.24
N ALA A 410 -37.89 14.69 23.61
CA ALA A 410 -36.90 15.25 22.73
C ALA A 410 -37.41 15.27 21.29
N PHE A 411 -37.04 16.29 20.53
CA PHE A 411 -37.25 16.33 19.09
C PHE A 411 -35.94 16.56 18.36
N GLN A 412 -35.92 16.20 17.08
CA GLN A 412 -34.73 16.21 16.25
C GLN A 412 -34.91 17.18 15.08
N LEU A 413 -33.84 17.88 14.76
CA LEU A 413 -33.79 18.80 13.63
C LEU A 413 -32.45 18.66 12.91
N MET A 414 -32.47 18.68 11.58
CA MET A 414 -31.27 18.50 10.74
C MET A 414 -30.85 19.84 10.13
N ALA A 415 -29.56 20.16 10.23
CA ALA A 415 -28.97 21.39 9.73
C ALA A 415 -27.79 21.06 8.80
N TYR A 416 -27.67 21.80 7.69
CA TYR A 416 -26.53 21.68 6.79
C TYR A 416 -26.22 23.01 6.11
N LYS A 417 -24.93 23.36 6.05
CA LYS A 417 -24.42 24.48 5.24
C LYS A 417 -23.22 24.01 4.45
N ALA A 418 -23.17 24.37 3.17
CA ALA A 418 -22.03 24.04 2.31
C ALA A 418 -20.74 24.73 2.79
N SER A 419 -19.60 24.07 2.57
CA SER A 419 -18.27 24.58 2.92
C SER A 419 -17.77 25.59 1.88
N GLU A 420 -17.03 26.61 2.33
CA GLU A 420 -16.53 27.70 1.47
C GLU A 420 -15.05 27.49 1.09
N ASP A 421 -14.18 27.16 2.05
CA ASP A 421 -12.74 26.91 1.86
C ASP A 421 -12.40 25.41 1.94
N GLU A 422 -11.90 24.86 0.83
CA GLU A 422 -11.42 23.48 0.75
C GLU A 422 -9.96 23.37 0.31
N THR A 423 -9.14 24.36 0.63
CA THR A 423 -7.70 24.35 0.35
C THR A 423 -6.92 23.35 1.20
N GLY A 424 -5.80 22.85 0.65
CA GLY A 424 -4.94 21.85 1.27
C GLY A 424 -5.63 20.50 1.45
N LEU A 425 -6.35 20.02 0.43
CA LEU A 425 -7.13 18.78 0.52
C LEU A 425 -6.25 17.52 0.52
N LEU A 426 -5.22 17.50 -0.32
CA LEU A 426 -4.36 16.34 -0.55
C LEU A 426 -3.03 16.50 0.19
N ILE A 427 -2.73 15.55 1.07
CA ILE A 427 -1.46 15.48 1.79
C ILE A 427 -0.72 14.17 1.51
N GLN A 428 0.60 14.19 1.62
CA GLN A 428 1.42 13.01 1.43
C GLN A 428 1.41 12.13 2.69
N THR A 429 1.11 10.85 2.52
CA THR A 429 1.22 9.86 3.60
C THR A 429 2.69 9.65 4.02
N PRO A 430 3.01 9.70 5.33
CA PRO A 430 4.37 9.51 5.82
C PRO A 430 5.04 8.20 5.36
N GLY A 431 6.16 8.35 4.65
CA GLY A 431 6.99 7.25 4.17
C GLY A 431 6.38 6.40 3.06
N VAL A 432 5.37 6.92 2.33
CA VAL A 432 4.95 6.40 1.02
C VAL A 432 5.12 7.54 0.00
N PRO A 433 5.80 7.31 -1.14
CA PRO A 433 5.86 8.30 -2.21
C PRO A 433 4.46 8.61 -2.77
N VAL A 434 4.23 9.87 -3.14
CA VAL A 434 2.95 10.31 -3.74
C VAL A 434 2.66 9.53 -5.03
N ILE A 435 3.67 9.36 -5.88
CA ILE A 435 3.63 8.53 -7.08
C ILE A 435 4.86 7.63 -7.10
N GLN A 436 4.67 6.38 -7.51
CA GLN A 436 5.76 5.45 -7.75
C GLN A 436 5.41 4.50 -8.89
N GLY A 437 6.40 4.23 -9.76
CA GLY A 437 6.32 3.22 -10.79
C GLY A 437 6.89 1.91 -10.28
N ILE A 438 6.09 0.85 -10.30
CA ILE A 438 6.47 -0.48 -9.82
C ILE A 438 6.46 -1.43 -11.01
N PHE A 439 7.58 -2.10 -11.28
CA PHE A 439 7.67 -3.17 -12.26
C PHE A 439 7.97 -4.49 -11.56
N MET A 440 7.18 -5.51 -11.86
CA MET A 440 7.25 -6.80 -11.18
C MET A 440 7.65 -7.91 -12.15
N GLN A 441 8.58 -8.74 -11.72
CA GLN A 441 8.96 -9.95 -12.46
C GLN A 441 7.96 -11.08 -12.18
N PRO A 442 7.80 -12.03 -13.12
CA PRO A 442 7.07 -13.27 -12.83
C PRO A 442 7.73 -14.02 -11.67
N ASP A 443 6.92 -14.64 -10.80
CA ASP A 443 7.41 -15.55 -9.76
C ASP A 443 8.33 -16.61 -10.40
N VAL A 444 9.57 -16.72 -9.91
CA VAL A 444 10.59 -17.59 -10.53
C VAL A 444 10.15 -19.05 -10.47
N VAL A 445 10.13 -19.72 -11.63
CA VAL A 445 9.79 -21.13 -11.74
C VAL A 445 10.87 -21.99 -11.08
N ASN A 446 10.43 -22.97 -10.29
CA ASN A 446 11.21 -24.01 -9.61
C ASN A 446 12.60 -24.29 -10.22
N ASN A 447 13.66 -24.15 -9.43
CA ASN A 447 15.00 -24.59 -9.83
C ASN A 447 15.02 -26.11 -10.05
N PHE A 448 15.48 -26.53 -11.23
CA PHE A 448 15.64 -27.93 -11.57
C PHE A 448 16.90 -28.51 -10.92
N ASP A 449 16.73 -29.23 -9.80
CA ASP A 449 17.79 -29.90 -9.03
C ASP A 449 18.29 -31.21 -9.67
N GLY A 450 18.19 -31.35 -11.00
CA GLY A 450 18.64 -32.54 -11.74
C GLY A 450 17.85 -33.84 -11.50
N ARG A 451 16.80 -33.83 -10.66
CA ARG A 451 15.97 -35.02 -10.33
C ARG A 451 14.66 -35.03 -11.12
N LEU A 452 14.30 -36.20 -11.67
CA LEU A 452 13.05 -36.39 -12.42
C LEU A 452 11.80 -35.99 -11.62
N SER A 453 11.80 -36.19 -10.29
CA SER A 453 10.69 -35.79 -9.42
C SER A 453 10.52 -34.27 -9.33
N THR A 454 11.62 -33.51 -9.42
CA THR A 454 11.60 -32.03 -9.43
C THR A 454 11.19 -31.49 -10.80
N LEU A 455 11.51 -32.21 -11.89
CA LEU A 455 11.02 -31.89 -13.24
C LEU A 455 9.49 -32.05 -13.37
N LEU A 456 8.94 -33.09 -12.74
CA LEU A 456 7.53 -33.48 -12.88
C LEU A 456 6.60 -32.74 -11.90
N PHE A 457 7.07 -32.41 -10.70
CA PHE A 457 6.22 -31.84 -9.65
C PHE A 457 6.67 -30.46 -9.14
N GLY A 458 7.85 -29.98 -9.56
CA GLY A 458 8.45 -28.79 -8.98
C GLY A 458 8.83 -29.00 -7.50
N LYS A 459 9.70 -28.15 -6.98
CA LYS A 459 9.95 -28.08 -5.53
C LYS A 459 9.50 -26.69 -5.10
N PRO A 460 8.37 -26.53 -4.39
CA PRO A 460 7.94 -25.20 -3.97
C PRO A 460 9.02 -24.62 -3.05
N ASN A 461 9.65 -23.54 -3.47
CA ASN A 461 10.54 -22.78 -2.62
C ASN A 461 9.69 -22.10 -1.53
N GLY A 462 9.72 -22.63 -0.31
CA GLY A 462 8.87 -22.17 0.80
C GLY A 462 9.15 -20.76 1.35
N ASN A 463 10.03 -19.97 0.72
CA ASN A 463 10.52 -18.69 1.25
C ASN A 463 10.34 -17.48 0.32
N GLN A 464 9.69 -17.62 -0.85
CA GLN A 464 9.51 -16.48 -1.75
C GLN A 464 8.16 -15.78 -1.48
N GLN A 465 8.21 -14.47 -1.22
CA GLN A 465 7.00 -13.66 -1.02
C GLN A 465 6.26 -13.53 -2.36
N ASP A 466 4.96 -13.84 -2.34
CA ASP A 466 4.05 -13.63 -3.47
C ASP A 466 4.14 -12.17 -3.97
N ASN A 467 4.17 -11.97 -5.28
CA ASN A 467 4.13 -10.65 -5.92
C ASN A 467 3.12 -9.70 -5.26
N VAL A 468 1.88 -10.16 -5.02
CA VAL A 468 0.84 -9.31 -4.39
C VAL A 468 1.23 -8.85 -2.99
N LYS A 469 1.93 -9.71 -2.23
CA LYS A 469 2.43 -9.38 -0.89
C LYS A 469 3.57 -8.34 -0.95
N GLN A 470 4.42 -8.41 -1.98
CA GLN A 470 5.47 -7.41 -2.20
C GLN A 470 4.86 -6.04 -2.55
N LEU A 471 3.87 -6.02 -3.44
CA LEU A 471 3.11 -4.81 -3.77
C LEU A 471 2.45 -4.20 -2.54
N ALA A 472 1.80 -5.03 -1.71
CA ALA A 472 1.17 -4.60 -0.47
C ALA A 472 2.19 -4.02 0.53
N GLY A 473 3.35 -4.65 0.68
CA GLY A 473 4.46 -4.15 1.49
C GLY A 473 4.95 -2.77 1.02
N GLN A 474 5.08 -2.56 -0.29
CA GLN A 474 5.51 -1.28 -0.87
C GLN A 474 4.48 -0.15 -0.67
N LEU A 475 3.19 -0.49 -0.69
CA LEU A 475 2.09 0.46 -0.45
C LEU A 475 1.74 0.64 1.04
N LYS A 476 2.36 -0.14 1.94
CA LYS A 476 2.04 -0.25 3.37
C LYS A 476 0.57 -0.63 3.64
N ILE A 477 0.09 -1.65 2.94
CA ILE A 477 -1.27 -2.20 3.07
C ILE A 477 -1.20 -3.71 3.32
N GLU A 478 -2.33 -4.33 3.62
CA GLU A 478 -2.41 -5.77 3.85
C GLU A 478 -2.79 -6.53 2.57
N SER A 479 -2.33 -7.78 2.43
CA SER A 479 -2.68 -8.65 1.30
C SER A 479 -3.26 -9.97 1.77
N THR A 480 -4.38 -10.38 1.18
CA THR A 480 -4.97 -11.72 1.36
C THR A 480 -5.14 -12.39 0.00
N GLY A 481 -4.21 -13.28 -0.37
CA GLY A 481 -4.24 -13.92 -1.69
C GLY A 481 -3.99 -12.92 -2.82
N LEU A 482 -4.98 -12.76 -3.71
CA LEU A 482 -4.95 -11.78 -4.83
C LEU A 482 -5.64 -10.45 -4.48
N SER A 483 -6.07 -10.27 -3.23
CA SER A 483 -6.77 -9.07 -2.77
C SER A 483 -5.85 -8.19 -1.92
N LEU A 484 -5.90 -6.88 -2.18
CA LEU A 484 -5.28 -5.85 -1.34
C LEU A 484 -6.36 -5.23 -0.46
N ASN A 485 -6.08 -5.14 0.84
CA ASN A 485 -7.01 -4.67 1.85
C ASN A 485 -6.39 -3.50 2.65
N ALA A 486 -7.25 -2.61 3.12
CA ALA A 486 -6.87 -1.58 4.08
C ALA A 486 -6.34 -2.21 5.39
N PRO A 487 -5.33 -1.61 6.04
CA PRO A 487 -4.92 -2.00 7.39
C PRO A 487 -6.02 -1.63 8.40
N LYS A 488 -6.03 -2.34 9.53
CA LYS A 488 -7.03 -2.13 10.59
C LYS A 488 -6.99 -0.71 11.15
N GLY A 489 -8.16 -0.10 11.32
CA GLY A 489 -8.33 1.23 11.87
C GLY A 489 -8.17 2.38 10.87
N GLN A 490 -7.70 2.13 9.64
CA GLN A 490 -7.56 3.14 8.60
C GLN A 490 -8.59 2.92 7.49
N ARG A 491 -9.16 4.02 6.98
CA ARG A 491 -10.01 3.99 5.80
C ARG A 491 -9.15 4.21 4.56
N ILE A 492 -9.08 3.20 3.70
CA ILE A 492 -8.44 3.28 2.38
C ILE A 492 -9.48 3.04 1.30
N VAL A 493 -9.47 3.89 0.26
CA VAL A 493 -10.30 3.74 -0.94
C VAL A 493 -9.41 3.43 -2.14
N PHE A 494 -9.67 2.32 -2.83
CA PHE A 494 -8.93 1.92 -4.01
C PHE A 494 -9.62 2.39 -5.29
N GLY A 495 -8.84 2.92 -6.22
CA GLY A 495 -9.21 3.09 -7.61
C GLY A 495 -8.23 2.35 -8.51
N CYS A 496 -8.68 1.89 -9.66
CA CYS A 496 -7.83 1.15 -10.57
C CYS A 496 -8.21 1.40 -12.02
N SER A 497 -7.21 1.50 -12.89
CA SER A 497 -7.42 1.68 -14.33
C SER A 497 -8.15 0.48 -14.93
N SER A 498 -8.93 0.73 -15.99
CA SER A 498 -9.64 -0.32 -16.73
C SER A 498 -8.72 -1.33 -17.44
N ARG A 499 -7.42 -1.03 -17.55
CA ARG A 499 -6.41 -1.91 -18.15
C ARG A 499 -6.10 -3.13 -17.27
N ILE A 500 -6.23 -3.01 -15.96
CA ILE A 500 -6.05 -4.13 -15.03
C ILE A 500 -7.40 -4.78 -14.81
N ARG A 501 -7.50 -6.10 -15.00
CA ARG A 501 -8.72 -6.83 -14.67
C ARG A 501 -8.84 -7.00 -13.16
N HIS A 502 -9.81 -6.32 -12.57
CA HIS A 502 -9.99 -6.27 -11.12
C HIS A 502 -11.48 -6.21 -10.73
N THR A 503 -11.76 -6.52 -9.47
CA THR A 503 -13.06 -6.28 -8.82
C THR A 503 -12.84 -5.47 -7.55
N LEU A 504 -13.53 -4.34 -7.43
CA LEU A 504 -13.56 -3.52 -6.21
C LEU A 504 -14.69 -4.00 -5.29
N ALA A 505 -14.49 -3.87 -3.99
CA ALA A 505 -15.57 -4.03 -3.02
C ALA A 505 -16.63 -2.91 -3.21
N PRO A 506 -17.90 -3.12 -2.80
CA PRO A 506 -18.95 -2.11 -2.94
C PRO A 506 -18.68 -0.77 -2.23
N ASP A 507 -17.74 -0.75 -1.28
CA ASP A 507 -17.27 0.43 -0.55
C ASP A 507 -15.86 0.87 -1.00
N ASN A 508 -15.31 0.24 -2.03
CA ASN A 508 -13.95 0.42 -2.55
C ASN A 508 -12.82 0.21 -1.51
N SER A 509 -13.09 -0.49 -0.41
CA SER A 509 -12.11 -0.73 0.68
C SER A 509 -11.07 -1.81 0.38
N SER A 510 -11.34 -2.63 -0.64
CA SER A 510 -10.40 -3.66 -1.12
C SER A 510 -10.49 -3.80 -2.64
N ILE A 511 -9.37 -4.19 -3.24
CA ILE A 511 -9.26 -4.50 -4.66
C ILE A 511 -8.78 -5.94 -4.83
N THR A 512 -9.48 -6.71 -5.66
CA THR A 512 -9.12 -8.09 -5.99
C THR A 512 -8.73 -8.18 -7.45
N PHE A 513 -7.52 -8.67 -7.73
CA PHE A 513 -7.05 -8.87 -9.10
C PHE A 513 -7.53 -10.21 -9.68
N ALA A 514 -7.84 -10.25 -10.97
CA ALA A 514 -8.31 -11.47 -11.63
C ALA A 514 -7.21 -12.53 -11.72
N SER A 515 -5.96 -12.13 -11.97
CA SER A 515 -4.83 -13.03 -12.05
C SER A 515 -3.51 -12.33 -11.73
N LYS A 516 -2.48 -13.09 -11.35
CA LYS A 516 -1.10 -12.58 -11.23
C LYS A 516 -0.54 -12.03 -12.54
N GLY A 517 -1.06 -12.51 -13.68
CA GLY A 517 -0.68 -12.07 -15.01
C GLY A 517 -0.99 -10.59 -15.26
N ASP A 518 -2.01 -10.06 -14.58
CA ASP A 518 -2.45 -8.67 -14.70
C ASP A 518 -1.59 -7.70 -13.84
N LEU A 519 -0.53 -8.17 -13.17
CA LEU A 519 0.43 -7.34 -12.41
C LEU A 519 1.86 -7.38 -12.97
N ILE A 520 2.12 -8.24 -13.97
CA ILE A 520 3.46 -8.46 -14.53
C ILE A 520 3.56 -7.94 -15.97
N ASN A 521 4.78 -7.69 -16.43
CA ASN A 521 5.12 -7.21 -17.79
C ASN A 521 4.66 -5.78 -18.14
N HIS A 522 4.13 -5.02 -17.19
CA HIS A 522 3.82 -3.60 -17.36
C HIS A 522 4.22 -2.81 -16.12
N TRP A 523 4.31 -1.49 -16.25
CA TRP A 523 4.56 -0.59 -15.13
C TRP A 523 3.27 -0.32 -14.37
N LEU A 524 3.23 -0.68 -13.09
CA LEU A 524 2.17 -0.32 -12.17
C LEU A 524 2.49 1.05 -11.58
N CYS A 525 1.82 2.08 -12.07
CA CYS A 525 1.94 3.43 -11.51
C CYS A 525 0.93 3.57 -10.37
N CYS A 526 1.44 3.61 -9.14
CA CYS A 526 0.62 3.74 -7.95
C CYS A 526 0.67 5.18 -7.44
N ILE A 527 -0.49 5.82 -7.35
CA ILE A 527 -0.67 7.15 -6.77
C ILE A 527 -1.31 6.98 -5.40
N SER A 528 -0.77 7.61 -4.37
CA SER A 528 -1.25 7.53 -3.00
C SER A 528 -1.30 8.90 -2.35
N PHE A 529 -2.48 9.34 -1.96
CA PHE A 529 -2.68 10.53 -1.14
C PHE A 529 -3.54 10.23 0.07
N GLU A 530 -3.37 11.05 1.08
CA GLU A 530 -4.25 11.11 2.23
C GLU A 530 -5.06 12.40 2.15
N ILE A 531 -6.36 12.27 2.36
CA ILE A 531 -7.29 13.40 2.40
C ILE A 531 -7.29 13.91 3.84
N ASP A 532 -6.88 15.17 4.00
CA ASP A 532 -6.82 15.85 5.31
C ASP A 532 -8.20 16.34 5.75
N ARG A 533 -9.16 15.42 5.82
CA ARG A 533 -10.55 15.65 6.22
C ARG A 533 -11.07 14.46 7.03
N ASP A 534 -11.87 14.75 8.05
CA ASP A 534 -12.51 13.71 8.85
C ASP A 534 -13.60 12.96 8.08
N TRP A 535 -14.03 11.82 8.63
CA TRP A 535 -15.04 10.96 8.03
C TRP A 535 -16.44 11.59 7.96
N MET A 536 -16.71 12.59 8.79
CA MET A 536 -18.00 13.28 8.83
C MET A 536 -18.13 14.31 7.69
N TRP A 537 -17.00 14.82 7.18
CA TRP A 537 -16.95 15.76 6.06
C TRP A 537 -17.63 15.23 4.78
N ASP A 538 -18.46 16.06 4.16
CA ASP A 538 -19.37 15.68 3.06
C ASP A 538 -19.45 16.68 1.90
N ALA A 539 -18.31 17.19 1.43
CA ALA A 539 -18.27 18.14 0.31
C ALA A 539 -18.01 17.50 -1.07
N LEU A 540 -17.49 16.26 -1.15
CA LEU A 540 -17.13 15.59 -2.41
C LEU A 540 -18.34 14.94 -3.09
N ASN A 541 -18.35 14.94 -4.43
CA ASN A 541 -19.26 14.07 -5.19
C ASN A 541 -18.87 12.61 -5.03
N THR A 542 -19.80 11.67 -5.26
CA THR A 542 -19.50 10.22 -5.25
C THR A 542 -18.33 9.90 -6.17
N ARG A 543 -18.33 10.43 -7.40
CA ARG A 543 -17.17 10.42 -8.29
C ARG A 543 -16.27 11.60 -7.94
N SER A 544 -15.32 11.36 -7.04
CA SER A 544 -14.60 12.44 -6.34
C SER A 544 -13.32 12.86 -7.05
N PHE A 545 -12.51 11.91 -7.53
CA PHE A 545 -11.24 12.22 -8.18
C PHE A 545 -11.21 11.64 -9.59
N VAL A 546 -10.89 12.47 -10.57
CA VAL A 546 -10.67 12.04 -11.96
C VAL A 546 -9.18 12.11 -12.26
N ILE A 547 -8.60 10.97 -12.64
CA ILE A 547 -7.18 10.86 -12.96
C ILE A 547 -7.00 10.89 -14.48
N LYS A 548 -6.28 11.90 -14.96
CA LYS A 548 -5.86 12.03 -16.35
C LYS A 548 -4.38 11.72 -16.48
N ARG A 549 -3.99 11.09 -17.59
CA ARG A 549 -2.59 10.75 -17.90
C ARG A 549 -2.21 11.25 -19.27
N THR A 550 -1.00 11.79 -19.35
CA THR A 550 -0.27 12.04 -20.59
C THR A 550 0.93 11.09 -20.63
N LYS A 551 1.02 10.29 -21.68
CA LYS A 551 2.12 9.32 -21.90
C LYS A 551 2.91 9.73 -23.14
N LYS A 552 4.23 9.85 -22.98
CA LYS A 552 5.16 10.19 -24.04
C LYS A 552 6.39 9.28 -23.98
N PHE A 553 6.87 8.83 -25.13
CA PHE A 553 8.19 8.19 -25.23
C PHE A 553 9.24 9.26 -25.52
N THR A 554 10.40 9.18 -24.87
CA THR A 554 11.39 10.28 -24.85
C THR A 554 11.93 10.62 -26.24
N GLY A 555 12.09 9.63 -27.12
CA GLY A 555 12.54 9.81 -28.51
C GLY A 555 11.50 10.41 -29.47
N GLU A 556 10.26 10.63 -29.03
CA GLU A 556 9.17 11.12 -29.87
C GLU A 556 8.78 12.58 -29.57
N ILE A 557 8.44 13.33 -30.62
CA ILE A 557 8.04 14.74 -30.49
C ILE A 557 6.59 14.87 -30.00
N GLN A 558 5.74 13.90 -30.35
CA GLN A 558 4.32 13.88 -29.97
C GLN A 558 4.06 12.83 -28.89
N ALA A 559 3.18 13.16 -27.93
CA ALA A 559 2.74 12.22 -26.92
C ALA A 559 1.74 11.20 -27.51
N GLU A 560 1.88 9.93 -27.13
CA GLU A 560 0.98 8.83 -27.56
C GLU A 560 -0.44 9.06 -27.05
N SER A 561 -0.58 9.59 -25.83
CA SER A 561 -1.86 10.02 -25.27
C SER A 561 -1.68 11.31 -24.49
N THR A 562 -2.61 12.26 -24.67
CA THR A 562 -2.61 13.56 -23.99
C THR A 562 -3.90 13.71 -23.21
N ASN A 563 -3.80 13.94 -21.89
CA ASN A 563 -4.93 14.14 -20.97
C ASN A 563 -6.04 13.07 -21.08
N ALA A 564 -5.66 11.82 -21.34
CA ALA A 564 -6.59 10.72 -21.40
C ALA A 564 -7.09 10.37 -19.99
N VAL A 565 -8.41 10.27 -19.80
CA VAL A 565 -8.99 9.83 -18.53
C VAL A 565 -8.70 8.34 -18.35
N VAL A 566 -7.87 8.00 -17.37
CA VAL A 566 -7.42 6.62 -17.09
C VAL A 566 -8.37 5.90 -16.15
N GLY A 567 -8.94 6.65 -15.21
CA GLY A 567 -9.90 6.16 -14.24
C GLY A 567 -10.32 7.26 -13.27
N ASP A 568 -11.15 6.87 -12.33
CA ASP A 568 -11.65 7.72 -11.27
C ASP A 568 -11.76 6.95 -9.96
N ILE A 569 -11.82 7.71 -8.87
CA ILE A 569 -11.99 7.19 -7.52
C ILE A 569 -13.37 7.61 -7.03
N GLU A 570 -14.16 6.62 -6.64
CA GLU A 570 -15.47 6.85 -6.05
C GLU A 570 -15.37 6.78 -4.51
N MET A 571 -15.68 7.89 -3.84
CA MET A 571 -15.73 7.98 -2.38
C MET A 571 -17.15 7.70 -1.90
N ILE A 572 -17.41 6.45 -1.54
CA ILE A 572 -18.71 6.02 -1.01
C ILE A 572 -18.73 6.26 0.50
N ARG A 573 -19.82 6.86 1.01
CA ARG A 573 -20.01 7.17 2.44
C ARG A 573 -20.36 5.93 3.29
N THR A 574 -19.52 4.91 3.25
CA THR A 574 -19.66 3.68 4.05
C THR A 574 -18.32 3.35 4.70
N ALA A 575 -18.35 2.95 5.97
CA ALA A 575 -17.17 2.44 6.68
C ALA A 575 -17.04 0.92 6.51
N SER A 576 -15.82 0.45 6.21
CA SER A 576 -15.54 -0.98 6.13
C SER A 576 -15.33 -1.57 7.53
N PHE A 577 -15.56 -2.87 7.71
CA PHE A 577 -15.36 -3.51 9.02
C PHE A 577 -13.92 -3.41 9.52
N GLU A 578 -12.93 -3.46 8.63
CA GLU A 578 -11.51 -3.32 9.00
C GLU A 578 -11.19 -1.89 9.48
N SER A 579 -11.81 -0.86 8.89
CA SER A 579 -11.62 0.53 9.30
C SER A 579 -12.21 0.83 10.69
N LEU A 580 -13.23 0.10 11.13
CA LEU A 580 -13.88 0.27 12.44
C LEU A 580 -13.06 -0.32 13.61
N HIS A 581 -11.97 -1.04 13.34
CA HIS A 581 -11.12 -1.60 14.37
C HIS A 581 -10.11 -0.54 14.88
N ASN A 582 -10.43 0.14 15.99
CA ASN A 582 -9.68 1.30 16.50
C ASN A 582 -9.60 2.43 15.45
N PRO A 583 -10.75 3.05 15.12
CA PRO A 583 -10.89 3.90 13.93
C PRO A 583 -10.12 5.21 14.05
N GLN A 584 -9.31 5.51 13.04
CA GLN A 584 -8.68 6.81 12.82
C GLN A 584 -9.58 7.63 11.90
N ARG A 585 -10.49 8.43 12.49
CA ARG A 585 -11.52 9.18 11.74
C ARG A 585 -11.03 10.46 11.09
N ASN A 586 -9.81 10.89 11.39
CA ASN A 586 -9.28 12.19 11.00
C ASN A 586 -8.86 12.27 9.53
N SER A 587 -8.66 11.14 8.87
CA SER A 587 -8.20 11.11 7.48
C SER A 587 -8.76 9.91 6.72
N THR A 588 -8.77 10.03 5.40
CA THR A 588 -9.04 8.92 4.49
C THR A 588 -7.95 8.86 3.44
N ARG A 589 -7.32 7.71 3.26
CA ARG A 589 -6.30 7.51 2.23
C ARG A 589 -6.95 6.96 0.96
N PHE A 590 -6.49 7.38 -0.21
CA PHE A 590 -6.84 6.70 -1.45
C PHE A 590 -5.59 6.23 -2.19
N ILE A 591 -5.76 5.14 -2.93
CA ILE A 591 -4.69 4.55 -3.75
C ILE A 591 -5.25 4.28 -5.14
N PHE A 592 -4.65 4.90 -6.16
CA PHE A 592 -4.96 4.63 -7.56
C PHE A 592 -3.86 3.77 -8.19
N ILE A 593 -4.23 2.69 -8.87
CA ILE A 593 -3.30 1.80 -9.57
C ILE A 593 -3.56 1.83 -11.07
N ASP A 594 -2.56 2.27 -11.83
CA ASP A 594 -2.59 2.31 -13.29
C ASP A 594 -1.60 1.32 -13.90
N ALA A 595 -1.96 0.70 -15.02
CA ALA A 595 -1.08 -0.14 -15.82
C ALA A 595 -0.61 0.59 -17.09
N VAL A 596 0.69 0.89 -17.13
CA VAL A 596 1.36 1.54 -18.26
C VAL A 596 2.15 0.49 -19.03
N GLU A 597 1.75 0.28 -20.29
CA GLU A 597 2.39 -0.69 -21.19
C GLU A 597 3.76 -0.15 -21.66
N PRO A 598 4.86 -0.91 -21.44
CA PRO A 598 6.19 -0.51 -21.87
C PRO A 598 6.43 -0.64 -23.37
N LYS A 599 5.62 -1.42 -24.08
CA LYS A 599 5.75 -1.61 -25.52
C LYS A 599 5.03 -0.50 -26.28
N LYS A 600 5.64 -0.05 -27.38
CA LYS A 600 4.99 0.83 -28.35
C LYS A 600 3.89 0.05 -29.07
N GLU A 601 2.70 0.63 -29.15
CA GLU A 601 1.65 0.09 -30.00
C GLU A 601 2.09 0.19 -31.47
N LYS A 602 1.73 -0.80 -32.28
CA LYS A 602 2.07 -0.79 -33.70
C LYS A 602 1.21 0.27 -34.42
N PRO A 603 1.80 1.28 -35.07
CA PRO A 603 1.04 2.12 -35.98
C PRO A 603 0.56 1.27 -37.17
N GLU A 604 -0.66 1.47 -37.65
CA GLU A 604 -1.24 0.70 -38.77
C GLU A 604 -0.40 0.76 -40.06
N SER A 605 0.53 1.73 -40.16
CA SER A 605 1.42 1.94 -41.31
C SER A 605 2.72 1.12 -41.29
N GLU A 606 3.11 0.51 -40.17
CA GLU A 606 4.42 -0.17 -40.02
C GLU A 606 4.27 -1.67 -39.71
N GLU A 607 5.12 -2.51 -40.33
CA GLU A 607 5.09 -3.98 -40.17
C GLU A 607 5.68 -4.45 -38.82
N GLU A 608 6.66 -3.71 -38.29
CA GLU A 608 7.34 -4.00 -37.01
C GLU A 608 6.98 -2.93 -35.94
N PRO A 609 6.83 -3.31 -34.66
CA PRO A 609 6.66 -2.32 -33.59
C PRO A 609 7.94 -1.48 -33.42
N GLY A 610 7.78 -0.23 -32.98
CA GLY A 610 8.93 0.64 -32.69
C GLY A 610 9.85 0.09 -31.60
N PHE A 611 11.10 0.55 -31.59
CA PHE A 611 12.10 0.13 -30.61
C PHE A 611 11.71 0.55 -29.17
N PRO A 612 12.10 -0.24 -28.14
CA PRO A 612 11.87 0.12 -26.75
C PRO A 612 12.49 1.48 -26.40
N ASP A 613 11.80 2.28 -25.59
CA ASP A 613 12.23 3.63 -25.23
C ASP A 613 11.78 3.96 -23.80
N THR A 614 12.41 4.95 -23.17
CA THR A 614 11.99 5.45 -21.85
C THR A 614 10.65 6.17 -21.94
N ILE A 615 9.90 6.18 -20.83
CA ILE A 615 8.52 6.69 -20.80
C ILE A 615 8.45 7.88 -19.85
N ASP A 616 8.03 9.02 -20.38
CA ASP A 616 7.66 10.22 -19.65
C ASP A 616 6.15 10.19 -19.38
N LEU A 617 5.78 10.16 -18.10
CA LEU A 617 4.41 10.19 -17.63
C LEU A 617 4.14 11.49 -16.87
N SER A 618 3.00 12.09 -17.17
CA SER A 618 2.41 13.17 -16.39
C SER A 618 0.98 12.79 -16.02
N TYR A 619 0.65 12.85 -14.73
CA TYR A 619 -0.68 12.62 -14.19
C TYR A 619 -1.26 13.92 -13.67
N THR A 620 -2.53 14.18 -13.98
CA THR A 620 -3.29 15.31 -13.45
C THR A 620 -4.47 14.76 -12.65
N ILE A 621 -4.62 15.21 -11.41
CA ILE A 621 -5.68 14.79 -10.50
C ILE A 621 -6.64 15.95 -10.28
N GLU A 622 -7.90 15.76 -10.68
CA GLU A 622 -8.96 16.75 -10.52
C GLU A 622 -9.95 16.29 -9.46
N ALA A 623 -10.13 17.08 -8.40
CA ALA A 623 -11.17 16.87 -7.38
C ALA A 623 -12.52 17.45 -7.84
N SER A 624 -13.60 16.72 -7.56
CA SER A 624 -14.98 17.04 -7.94
C SER A 624 -15.85 17.22 -6.70
N PHE A 625 -16.27 18.46 -6.46
CA PHE A 625 -17.11 18.84 -5.32
C PHE A 625 -18.60 18.88 -5.68
N LYS A 626 -19.46 18.73 -4.67
CA LYS A 626 -20.91 18.91 -4.80
C LYS A 626 -21.23 20.35 -5.21
N LYS A 627 -22.44 20.55 -5.77
CA LYS A 627 -22.91 21.89 -6.15
C LYS A 627 -22.91 22.82 -4.93
N SER A 628 -22.40 24.03 -5.10
CA SER A 628 -22.31 25.08 -4.07
C SER A 628 -21.27 24.83 -2.95
N HIS A 629 -20.38 23.85 -3.11
CA HIS A 629 -19.23 23.63 -2.23
C HIS A 629 -17.92 24.16 -2.84
N ALA A 630 -16.92 24.41 -2.00
CA ALA A 630 -15.53 24.68 -2.38
C ALA A 630 -15.39 25.92 -3.29
N ASN A 631 -15.86 27.08 -2.81
CA ASN A 631 -15.64 28.35 -3.51
C ASN A 631 -14.14 28.67 -3.65
N GLN A 632 -13.34 28.28 -2.65
CA GLN A 632 -11.89 28.26 -2.71
C GLN A 632 -11.44 26.79 -2.76
N GLN A 633 -10.71 26.43 -3.82
CA GLN A 633 -10.22 25.06 -4.06
C GLN A 633 -8.78 25.10 -4.57
N ASP A 634 -8.04 24.02 -4.33
CA ASP A 634 -6.70 23.84 -4.86
C ASP A 634 -6.72 23.68 -6.39
N PRO A 635 -5.66 24.11 -7.11
CA PRO A 635 -5.49 23.75 -8.51
C PRO A 635 -5.31 22.23 -8.68
N PRO A 636 -5.58 21.67 -9.87
CA PRO A 636 -5.32 20.26 -10.13
C PRO A 636 -3.86 19.89 -9.85
N GLU A 637 -3.64 18.78 -9.16
CA GLU A 637 -2.30 18.33 -8.79
C GLU A 637 -1.63 17.63 -9.99
N GLU A 638 -0.43 18.05 -10.34
CA GLU A 638 0.37 17.50 -11.44
C GLU A 638 1.55 16.67 -10.92
N LEU A 639 1.66 15.42 -11.38
CA LEU A 639 2.69 14.48 -10.96
C LEU A 639 3.46 13.95 -12.16
N GLU A 640 4.79 14.04 -12.12
CA GLU A 640 5.67 13.57 -13.19
C GLU A 640 6.44 12.32 -12.77
N LEU A 641 6.61 11.40 -13.71
CA LEU A 641 7.36 10.16 -13.51
C LEU A 641 8.07 9.74 -14.81
N HIS A 642 9.38 9.55 -14.73
CA HIS A 642 10.21 9.03 -15.83
C HIS A 642 10.51 7.55 -15.57
N LEU A 643 10.17 6.66 -16.51
CA LEU A 643 10.27 5.21 -16.34
C LEU A 643 11.32 4.58 -17.28
N PRO A 644 12.15 3.65 -16.78
CA PRO A 644 13.17 2.98 -17.58
C PRO A 644 12.62 1.89 -18.51
N ILE A 645 13.42 1.53 -19.50
CA ILE A 645 13.14 0.45 -20.44
C ILE A 645 13.17 -0.90 -19.72
N THR A 646 12.10 -1.68 -19.88
CA THR A 646 11.99 -3.04 -19.32
C THR A 646 12.05 -4.15 -20.37
N THR A 647 11.96 -3.78 -21.65
CA THR A 647 11.89 -4.75 -22.76
C THR A 647 13.28 -5.04 -23.32
N PRO A 648 13.73 -6.31 -23.33
CA PRO A 648 15.01 -6.67 -23.92
C PRO A 648 15.00 -6.58 -25.44
N PRO A 649 16.16 -6.33 -26.08
CA PRO A 649 16.27 -6.30 -27.53
C PRO A 649 15.78 -7.60 -28.19
N ALA A 650 14.97 -7.45 -29.24
CA ALA A 650 14.35 -8.58 -29.95
C ALA A 650 15.31 -9.27 -30.94
N GLN A 651 16.27 -8.53 -31.49
CA GLN A 651 17.24 -9.04 -32.46
C GLN A 651 18.18 -10.05 -31.81
N VAL A 652 18.38 -11.19 -32.48
CA VAL A 652 19.23 -12.29 -31.99
C VAL A 652 20.59 -12.23 -32.70
N PRO A 653 21.71 -12.21 -31.97
CA PRO A 653 23.04 -12.24 -32.60
C PRO A 653 23.26 -13.55 -33.35
N LYS A 654 23.88 -13.47 -34.54
CA LYS A 654 24.36 -14.60 -35.33
C LYS A 654 25.69 -14.29 -35.98
N ILE A 655 26.69 -15.15 -35.75
CA ILE A 655 28.06 -14.99 -36.25
C ILE A 655 28.17 -15.58 -37.66
N VAL A 656 28.77 -14.83 -38.58
CA VAL A 656 29.09 -15.27 -39.95
C VAL A 656 30.55 -15.69 -40.05
N SER A 657 31.45 -14.83 -39.56
CA SER A 657 32.88 -15.07 -39.64
C SER A 657 33.61 -14.44 -38.45
N ALA A 658 34.86 -14.87 -38.24
CA ALA A 658 35.77 -14.29 -37.26
C ALA A 658 37.18 -14.26 -37.85
N GLY A 659 37.99 -13.28 -37.46
CA GLY A 659 39.34 -13.12 -37.98
C GLY A 659 40.23 -12.26 -37.11
N ILE A 660 41.50 -12.14 -37.50
CA ILE A 660 42.50 -11.34 -36.79
C ILE A 660 42.72 -10.03 -37.53
N ALA A 661 42.49 -8.91 -36.84
CA ALA A 661 42.90 -7.59 -37.28
C ALA A 661 44.35 -7.36 -36.86
N LEU A 662 45.19 -6.93 -37.81
CA LEU A 662 46.61 -6.71 -37.60
C LEU A 662 46.94 -5.25 -37.87
N SER A 663 47.71 -4.60 -37.00
CA SER A 663 48.26 -3.26 -37.26
C SER A 663 49.15 -3.26 -38.52
N PRO A 664 49.43 -2.11 -39.14
CA PRO A 664 50.37 -2.04 -40.27
C PRO A 664 51.73 -2.69 -39.95
N TYR A 665 52.38 -3.25 -40.98
CA TYR A 665 53.71 -3.83 -40.87
C TYR A 665 54.77 -2.72 -40.96
N VAL A 666 55.60 -2.58 -39.94
CA VAL A 666 56.63 -1.54 -39.83
C VAL A 666 58.00 -2.19 -39.67
N ARG A 667 58.96 -1.80 -40.52
CA ARG A 667 60.36 -2.23 -40.50
C ARG A 667 61.29 -1.01 -40.48
N ASN A 668 62.51 -1.17 -39.97
CA ASN A 668 63.52 -0.12 -40.04
C ASN A 668 64.14 0.01 -41.45
N GLU A 669 64.90 1.09 -41.69
CA GLU A 669 65.47 1.43 -43.00
C GLU A 669 66.39 0.32 -43.57
N THR A 670 67.17 -0.35 -42.73
CA THR A 670 68.09 -1.42 -43.13
C THR A 670 67.43 -2.80 -43.19
N TYR A 671 66.12 -2.89 -42.91
CA TYR A 671 65.36 -4.13 -42.79
C TYR A 671 65.98 -5.17 -41.83
N SER A 672 66.74 -4.71 -40.84
CA SER A 672 67.35 -5.53 -39.78
C SER A 672 66.42 -5.75 -38.58
N ALA A 673 65.37 -4.93 -38.42
CA ALA A 673 64.41 -5.03 -37.33
C ALA A 673 62.98 -4.74 -37.78
N THR A 674 62.00 -5.35 -37.10
CA THR A 674 60.56 -5.11 -37.32
C THR A 674 59.83 -4.86 -36.01
N GLU A 675 58.79 -4.02 -36.02
CA GLU A 675 57.97 -3.78 -34.83
C GLU A 675 56.97 -4.92 -34.58
N VAL A 676 56.59 -5.12 -33.31
CA VAL A 676 55.55 -6.08 -32.92
C VAL A 676 54.19 -5.52 -33.32
N ARG A 677 53.46 -6.27 -34.16
CA ARG A 677 52.12 -5.87 -34.60
C ARG A 677 51.10 -6.02 -33.47
N LYS A 678 50.21 -5.03 -33.32
CA LYS A 678 49.02 -5.17 -32.48
C LYS A 678 48.02 -6.08 -33.20
N ARG A 679 47.43 -7.02 -32.46
CA ARG A 679 46.55 -8.06 -32.99
C ARG A 679 45.29 -8.08 -32.16
N HIS A 680 44.15 -7.97 -32.83
CA HIS A 680 42.83 -8.01 -32.19
C HIS A 680 41.97 -9.06 -32.89
N LEU A 681 41.11 -9.75 -32.14
CA LEU A 681 40.09 -10.61 -32.71
C LEU A 681 38.88 -9.76 -33.10
N TRP A 682 38.38 -9.95 -34.31
CA TRP A 682 37.12 -9.36 -34.75
C TRP A 682 36.10 -10.45 -35.09
N ILE A 683 34.83 -10.10 -34.95
CA ILE A 683 33.67 -10.95 -35.24
C ILE A 683 32.76 -10.19 -36.21
N GLU A 684 32.30 -10.88 -37.24
CA GLU A 684 31.29 -10.39 -38.18
C GLU A 684 29.94 -11.03 -37.88
N PHE A 685 28.93 -10.18 -37.69
CA PHE A 685 27.54 -10.59 -37.51
C PHE A 685 26.74 -10.53 -38.83
N GLU A 686 25.69 -11.35 -38.93
CA GLU A 686 24.88 -11.49 -40.17
C GLU A 686 24.19 -10.19 -40.57
N GLU A 687 23.64 -9.47 -39.60
CA GLU A 687 22.87 -8.25 -39.79
C GLU A 687 23.47 -7.12 -38.97
N PRO A 688 23.40 -5.86 -39.43
CA PRO A 688 23.72 -4.71 -38.59
C PRO A 688 22.75 -4.63 -37.41
N VAL A 689 23.16 -3.95 -36.34
CA VAL A 689 22.27 -3.66 -35.20
C VAL A 689 21.16 -2.73 -35.69
N LYS A 690 19.90 -3.11 -35.44
CA LYS A 690 18.72 -2.35 -35.88
C LYS A 690 18.47 -1.09 -35.04
N ASP A 691 18.58 -1.20 -33.71
CA ASP A 691 18.37 -0.08 -32.78
C ASP A 691 19.69 0.72 -32.62
N PRO A 692 19.72 2.04 -32.88
CA PRO A 692 20.91 2.87 -32.70
C PRO A 692 21.49 2.88 -31.29
N ASN A 693 20.68 2.59 -30.27
CA ASN A 693 21.05 2.61 -28.86
C ASN A 693 21.66 1.29 -28.36
N ASP A 694 21.58 0.24 -29.18
CA ASP A 694 22.04 -1.11 -28.87
C ASP A 694 23.49 -1.34 -29.33
N ILE A 695 24.18 -2.24 -28.61
CA ILE A 695 25.48 -2.77 -29.03
C ILE A 695 25.62 -4.25 -28.69
N TYR A 696 26.55 -4.94 -29.35
CA TYR A 696 26.90 -6.30 -28.97
C TYR A 696 27.73 -6.32 -27.70
N PHE A 697 27.33 -7.17 -26.78
CA PHE A 697 28.05 -7.49 -25.56
C PHE A 697 28.60 -8.90 -25.61
N ALA A 698 29.76 -9.10 -24.98
CA ALA A 698 30.44 -10.38 -24.87
C ALA A 698 30.77 -10.69 -23.40
N ARG A 699 30.66 -11.97 -23.03
CA ARG A 699 31.05 -12.48 -21.72
C ARG A 699 31.74 -13.83 -21.86
N VAL A 700 32.80 -14.06 -21.10
CA VAL A 700 33.46 -15.38 -21.04
C VAL A 700 32.68 -16.29 -20.10
N LEU A 701 32.32 -17.48 -20.58
CA LEU A 701 31.69 -18.54 -19.78
C LEU A 701 32.73 -19.53 -19.25
N ALA A 702 33.70 -19.89 -20.09
CA ALA A 702 34.70 -20.90 -19.78
C ALA A 702 35.99 -20.66 -20.58
N ILE A 703 37.11 -21.09 -20.01
CA ILE A 703 38.43 -21.10 -20.65
C ILE A 703 38.94 -22.55 -20.61
N ALA A 704 39.38 -23.06 -21.75
CA ALA A 704 39.98 -24.39 -21.88
C ALA A 704 41.39 -24.27 -22.49
N PRO A 705 42.38 -25.03 -22.00
CA PRO A 705 43.72 -25.03 -22.60
C PRO A 705 43.70 -25.64 -24.01
N ASP A 706 44.65 -25.23 -24.86
CA ASP A 706 44.83 -25.85 -26.18
C ASP A 706 45.39 -27.27 -26.04
N GLN A 707 44.63 -28.25 -26.51
CA GLN A 707 44.95 -29.67 -26.46
C GLN A 707 46.26 -30.03 -27.18
N LEU A 708 46.70 -29.22 -28.15
CA LEU A 708 47.98 -29.46 -28.85
C LEU A 708 49.19 -29.09 -27.97
N ILE A 709 49.01 -28.22 -26.98
CA ILE A 709 50.06 -27.70 -26.10
C ILE A 709 49.99 -28.35 -24.70
N SER A 710 48.79 -28.63 -24.20
CA SER A 710 48.59 -29.20 -22.86
C SER A 710 48.97 -30.68 -22.75
N ASN A 711 49.12 -31.15 -21.51
CA ASN A 711 49.38 -32.55 -21.18
C ASN A 711 48.18 -33.48 -21.45
N ASN A 712 46.96 -32.91 -21.57
CA ASN A 712 45.69 -33.60 -21.79
C ASN A 712 45.38 -34.67 -20.75
N ASP A 713 45.65 -34.38 -19.48
CA ASP A 713 45.16 -35.20 -18.37
C ASP A 713 43.63 -35.28 -18.42
N THR A 714 43.08 -36.40 -17.96
CA THR A 714 41.65 -36.71 -18.11
C THR A 714 40.72 -35.69 -17.44
N GLU A 715 41.19 -35.01 -16.39
CA GLU A 715 40.46 -33.93 -15.72
C GLU A 715 40.22 -32.71 -16.63
N LEU A 716 41.14 -32.44 -17.57
CA LEU A 716 41.04 -31.32 -18.52
C LEU A 716 40.00 -31.56 -19.62
N LEU A 717 39.51 -32.79 -19.76
CA LEU A 717 38.50 -33.16 -20.76
C LEU A 717 37.07 -32.95 -20.25
N ALA A 718 36.88 -32.69 -18.96
CA ALA A 718 35.59 -32.37 -18.39
C ALA A 718 35.22 -30.92 -18.68
N ALA A 719 34.01 -30.70 -19.20
CA ALA A 719 33.50 -29.35 -19.43
C ALA A 719 33.20 -28.65 -18.08
N PRO A 720 33.68 -27.42 -17.86
CA PRO A 720 33.35 -26.66 -16.67
C PRO A 720 31.87 -26.25 -16.66
N GLU A 721 31.31 -26.09 -15.46
CA GLU A 721 29.96 -25.58 -15.28
C GLU A 721 29.90 -24.09 -15.65
N GLU A 722 28.93 -23.71 -16.48
CA GLU A 722 28.82 -22.36 -16.99
C GLU A 722 28.10 -21.45 -15.99
N PRO A 723 28.70 -20.31 -15.59
CA PRO A 723 28.07 -19.41 -14.64
C PRO A 723 26.83 -18.72 -15.24
N GLY A 724 25.78 -18.59 -14.43
CA GLY A 724 24.59 -17.78 -14.77
C GLY A 724 24.94 -16.31 -15.00
N LEU A 725 24.03 -15.57 -15.65
CA LEU A 725 24.21 -14.12 -15.87
C LEU A 725 24.16 -13.38 -14.53
N ALA A 726 25.21 -12.59 -14.24
CA ALA A 726 25.36 -11.87 -12.98
C ALA A 726 24.55 -10.55 -12.98
N ILE A 727 23.23 -10.66 -13.07
CA ILE A 727 22.29 -9.53 -12.93
C ILE A 727 21.48 -9.69 -11.65
N ASP A 728 21.02 -8.57 -11.09
CA ASP A 728 20.09 -8.57 -9.96
C ASP A 728 18.77 -9.23 -10.39
N PRO A 729 18.21 -10.19 -9.61
CA PRO A 729 16.90 -10.79 -9.87
C PRO A 729 15.74 -9.79 -10.01
N GLU A 730 15.84 -8.57 -9.44
CA GLU A 730 14.86 -7.49 -9.60
C GLU A 730 13.38 -7.94 -9.48
N LEU A 731 13.05 -8.72 -8.43
CA LEU A 731 11.67 -9.24 -8.25
C LEU A 731 10.62 -8.12 -8.27
N ILE A 732 10.95 -7.00 -7.61
CA ILE A 732 10.23 -5.74 -7.65
C ILE A 732 11.20 -4.61 -7.93
N ARG A 733 10.89 -3.78 -8.93
CA ARG A 733 11.63 -2.55 -9.24
C ARG A 733 10.75 -1.36 -8.97
N VAL A 734 11.22 -0.42 -8.15
CA VAL A 734 10.48 0.79 -7.77
C VAL A 734 11.21 2.02 -8.29
N ILE A 735 10.48 2.91 -8.95
CA ILE A 735 10.95 4.19 -9.46
C ILE A 735 10.10 5.30 -8.84
N ILE A 736 10.76 6.31 -8.30
CA ILE A 736 10.14 7.50 -7.69
C ILE A 736 10.50 8.75 -8.52
N PRO A 737 9.73 9.85 -8.40
CA PRO A 737 10.07 11.11 -9.04
C PRO A 737 11.50 11.55 -8.72
N GLY A 738 12.23 11.99 -9.75
CA GLY A 738 13.63 12.41 -9.63
C GLY A 738 14.66 11.28 -9.52
N ALA A 739 14.26 10.01 -9.68
CA ALA A 739 15.21 8.90 -9.73
C ALA A 739 16.17 9.03 -10.93
N THR A 740 17.44 8.69 -10.71
CA THR A 740 18.51 8.77 -11.70
C THR A 740 18.86 7.40 -12.29
N ASN A 741 19.49 7.39 -13.47
CA ASN A 741 19.94 6.15 -14.10
C ASN A 741 21.00 5.43 -13.24
N THR A 742 20.67 4.22 -12.79
CA THR A 742 21.47 3.35 -11.92
C THR A 742 22.41 2.41 -12.66
N LEU A 743 22.35 2.38 -14.01
CA LEU A 743 23.17 1.52 -14.87
C LEU A 743 23.06 0.02 -14.56
N ASP A 744 21.87 -0.43 -14.16
CA ASP A 744 21.66 -1.79 -13.67
C ASP A 744 22.01 -2.84 -14.72
N GLY A 745 22.76 -3.86 -14.30
CA GLY A 745 23.21 -4.94 -15.16
C GLY A 745 24.32 -4.58 -16.15
N LEU A 746 24.71 -3.30 -16.31
CA LEU A 746 25.68 -2.88 -17.33
C LEU A 746 27.04 -3.60 -17.22
N ASN A 747 27.50 -3.83 -15.98
CA ASN A 747 28.79 -4.49 -15.70
C ASN A 747 28.73 -6.02 -15.83
N ALA A 748 27.57 -6.62 -16.13
CA ALA A 748 27.43 -8.07 -16.22
C ALA A 748 28.07 -8.65 -17.50
N MET A 749 28.19 -7.83 -18.56
CA MET A 749 28.85 -8.19 -19.82
C MET A 749 29.69 -7.03 -20.33
N GLN A 750 30.70 -7.33 -21.16
CA GLN A 750 31.61 -6.33 -21.72
C GLN A 750 31.12 -5.88 -23.10
N PRO A 751 30.99 -4.56 -23.37
CA PRO A 751 30.59 -4.06 -24.69
C PRO A 751 31.70 -4.31 -25.72
N MET A 752 31.32 -4.69 -26.93
CA MET A 752 32.24 -4.84 -28.06
C MET A 752 32.45 -3.50 -28.77
N GLU A 753 33.58 -3.34 -29.47
CA GLU A 753 33.90 -2.11 -30.20
C GLU A 753 33.49 -2.22 -31.67
N LYS A 754 32.56 -1.38 -32.11
CA LYS A 754 32.10 -1.33 -33.51
C LYS A 754 33.19 -0.78 -34.43
N SER A 755 33.38 -1.38 -35.60
CA SER A 755 34.30 -0.88 -36.64
C SER A 755 33.80 0.43 -37.24
N SER A 756 34.71 1.36 -37.53
CA SER A 756 34.39 2.62 -38.22
C SER A 756 34.10 2.44 -39.72
N ALA A 757 34.48 1.30 -40.30
CA ALA A 757 34.36 1.03 -41.74
C ALA A 757 33.20 0.08 -42.09
N SER A 758 32.60 -0.58 -41.09
CA SER A 758 31.54 -1.56 -41.32
C SER A 758 30.60 -1.68 -40.13
N ASP A 759 29.30 -1.75 -40.39
CA ASP A 759 28.27 -1.89 -39.36
C ASP A 759 28.09 -3.32 -38.81
N ARG A 760 28.83 -4.29 -39.38
CA ARG A 760 28.74 -5.71 -39.02
C ARG A 760 29.97 -6.26 -38.31
N HIS A 761 31.08 -5.54 -38.36
CA HIS A 761 32.36 -5.98 -37.81
C HIS A 761 32.59 -5.33 -36.44
N TYR A 762 32.86 -6.17 -35.44
CA TYR A 762 33.12 -5.74 -34.07
C TYR A 762 34.42 -6.34 -33.56
N ILE A 763 35.24 -5.54 -32.89
CA ILE A 763 36.41 -6.01 -32.17
C ILE A 763 35.95 -6.62 -30.85
N LEU A 764 36.40 -7.84 -30.57
CA LEU A 764 36.20 -8.50 -29.29
C LEU A 764 37.28 -8.02 -28.31
N PRO A 765 36.93 -7.24 -27.28
CA PRO A 765 37.90 -6.84 -26.28
C PRO A 765 38.39 -8.05 -25.48
N LEU A 766 39.59 -7.90 -24.89
CA LEU A 766 40.15 -8.93 -24.02
C LEU A 766 39.29 -9.06 -22.74
N PRO A 767 39.14 -10.28 -22.21
CA PRO A 767 38.46 -10.49 -20.94
C PRO A 767 39.08 -9.64 -19.82
N PRO A 768 38.26 -9.08 -18.91
CA PRO A 768 38.77 -8.30 -17.80
C PRO A 768 39.81 -9.09 -16.99
N GLY A 769 40.96 -8.47 -16.70
CA GLY A 769 42.07 -9.11 -15.98
C GLY A 769 43.08 -9.85 -16.86
N LEU A 770 42.78 -10.08 -18.14
CA LEU A 770 43.76 -10.61 -19.11
C LEU A 770 44.40 -9.47 -19.93
N HIS A 771 45.64 -9.70 -20.35
CA HIS A 771 46.36 -8.81 -21.25
C HIS A 771 46.91 -9.60 -22.45
N ALA A 772 47.33 -8.90 -23.51
CA ALA A 772 47.75 -9.53 -24.77
C ALA A 772 48.90 -10.55 -24.65
N ASN A 773 49.70 -10.50 -23.58
CA ASN A 773 50.81 -11.42 -23.31
C ASN A 773 50.49 -12.47 -22.21
N SER A 774 49.23 -12.64 -21.83
CA SER A 774 48.82 -13.63 -20.81
C SER A 774 48.92 -15.04 -21.39
N ASP A 775 49.36 -16.03 -20.59
CA ASP A 775 49.52 -17.41 -21.06
C ASP A 775 48.17 -18.07 -21.39
N GLU A 776 47.08 -17.62 -20.76
CA GLU A 776 45.70 -18.06 -21.05
C GLU A 776 45.29 -17.77 -22.52
N MET A 777 45.96 -16.84 -23.19
CA MET A 777 45.68 -16.48 -24.59
C MET A 777 46.06 -17.59 -25.58
N PHE A 778 46.81 -18.61 -25.16
CA PHE A 778 47.01 -19.83 -25.96
C PHE A 778 45.76 -20.72 -25.99
N GLY A 779 44.88 -20.60 -25.00
CA GLY A 779 43.70 -21.44 -24.86
C GLY A 779 42.52 -21.03 -25.74
N PHE A 780 41.45 -21.80 -25.62
CA PHE A 780 40.16 -21.58 -26.25
C PHE A 780 39.16 -21.03 -25.24
N PHE A 781 38.41 -20.01 -25.66
CA PHE A 781 37.40 -19.35 -24.88
C PHE A 781 36.01 -19.75 -25.37
N THR A 782 35.10 -19.93 -24.42
CA THR A 782 33.67 -20.01 -24.68
C THR A 782 33.05 -18.68 -24.33
N TYR A 783 32.43 -18.04 -25.33
CA TYR A 783 31.78 -16.74 -25.19
C TYR A 783 30.26 -16.86 -25.25
N GLU A 784 29.62 -15.98 -24.49
CA GLU A 784 28.23 -15.62 -24.62
C GLU A 784 28.14 -14.23 -25.27
N PHE A 785 27.45 -14.13 -26.40
CA PHE A 785 27.13 -12.88 -27.06
C PHE A 785 25.65 -12.55 -26.88
N ARG A 786 25.36 -11.29 -26.57
CA ARG A 786 24.00 -10.75 -26.50
C ARG A 786 23.97 -9.37 -27.14
N LEU A 787 22.85 -9.03 -27.75
CA LEU A 787 22.55 -7.63 -28.04
C LEU A 787 22.01 -6.99 -26.76
N GLY A 788 22.37 -5.74 -26.47
CA GLY A 788 21.88 -5.04 -25.29
C GLY A 788 21.87 -3.54 -25.42
N HIS A 789 21.01 -2.91 -24.62
CA HIS A 789 20.89 -1.45 -24.52
C HIS A 789 22.16 -0.86 -23.89
N PHE A 790 22.78 0.10 -24.57
CA PHE A 790 24.05 0.68 -24.12
C PHE A 790 23.98 2.19 -23.90
N ARG A 791 24.05 2.98 -24.99
CA ARG A 791 24.07 4.44 -24.92
C ARG A 791 23.51 5.05 -26.19
N ASP A 792 22.98 6.26 -26.06
CA ASP A 792 22.59 7.06 -27.20
C ASP A 792 23.84 7.48 -28.00
N PRO A 793 23.89 7.26 -29.33
CA PRO A 793 25.06 7.59 -30.14
C PRO A 793 25.31 9.10 -30.32
N VAL A 794 24.32 9.96 -30.04
CA VAL A 794 24.38 11.42 -30.20
C VAL A 794 24.72 12.10 -28.87
N THR A 795 23.99 11.78 -27.80
CA THR A 795 24.20 12.41 -26.48
C THR A 795 25.31 11.74 -25.67
N GLU A 796 25.73 10.52 -26.07
CA GLU A 796 26.64 9.63 -25.34
C GLU A 796 26.15 9.22 -23.94
N GLU A 797 24.91 9.55 -23.59
CA GLU A 797 24.30 9.17 -22.31
C GLU A 797 23.92 7.69 -22.31
N MET A 798 24.16 7.02 -21.19
CA MET A 798 23.81 5.61 -21.03
C MET A 798 22.29 5.46 -20.97
N VAL A 799 21.76 4.46 -21.68
CA VAL A 799 20.31 4.20 -21.70
C VAL A 799 19.84 3.69 -20.34
N TRP A 800 18.72 4.24 -19.85
CA TRP A 800 18.13 3.84 -18.58
C TRP A 800 17.24 2.61 -18.76
N THR A 801 17.69 1.47 -18.24
CA THR A 801 16.99 0.19 -18.35
C THR A 801 16.97 -0.53 -17.00
N THR A 802 16.04 -1.47 -16.85
CA THR A 802 16.14 -2.49 -15.79
C THR A 802 17.24 -3.49 -16.13
N ALA A 803 17.76 -4.22 -15.14
CA ALA A 803 18.82 -5.22 -15.34
C ALA A 803 18.36 -6.34 -16.30
N HIS A 804 17.12 -6.80 -16.16
CA HIS A 804 16.53 -7.81 -17.04
C HIS A 804 16.15 -7.28 -18.42
N GLY A 805 15.79 -6.00 -18.51
CA GLY A 805 15.51 -5.35 -19.77
C GLY A 805 16.76 -5.08 -20.61
N ARG A 806 17.98 -5.12 -20.02
CA ARG A 806 19.20 -4.73 -20.72
C ARG A 806 19.64 -5.68 -21.83
N TYR A 807 19.61 -6.99 -21.59
CA TYR A 807 20.22 -7.97 -22.49
C TYR A 807 19.20 -8.86 -23.17
N GLY A 808 19.33 -9.00 -24.49
CA GLY A 808 18.54 -9.90 -25.32
C GLY A 808 18.90 -11.38 -25.16
N ARG A 809 18.52 -12.16 -26.17
CA ARG A 809 18.74 -13.62 -26.19
C ARG A 809 20.23 -13.96 -26.30
N ARG A 810 20.64 -15.03 -25.61
CA ARG A 810 22.02 -15.53 -25.61
C ARG A 810 22.38 -16.25 -26.92
N LEU A 811 23.55 -15.94 -27.47
CA LEU A 811 24.27 -16.75 -28.45
C LEU A 811 25.53 -17.30 -27.80
N ARG A 812 25.65 -18.62 -27.72
CA ARG A 812 26.82 -19.31 -27.17
C ARG A 812 27.76 -19.73 -28.29
N ALA A 813 29.02 -19.32 -28.21
CA ALA A 813 30.07 -19.67 -29.17
C ALA A 813 31.28 -20.29 -28.45
N THR A 814 31.64 -21.51 -28.84
CA THR A 814 32.75 -22.29 -28.25
C THR A 814 33.97 -22.30 -29.16
N GLY A 815 35.16 -22.42 -28.58
CA GLY A 815 36.39 -22.61 -29.36
C GLY A 815 36.94 -21.32 -29.96
N ILE A 816 36.60 -20.16 -29.40
CA ILE A 816 37.13 -18.88 -29.85
C ILE A 816 38.55 -18.73 -29.34
N GLN A 817 39.52 -18.52 -30.23
CA GLN A 817 40.91 -18.32 -29.86
C GLN A 817 41.31 -16.87 -30.09
N HIS A 818 41.86 -16.23 -29.06
CA HIS A 818 42.47 -14.92 -29.20
C HIS A 818 43.84 -15.00 -29.86
N PRO A 819 44.40 -13.91 -30.40
CA PRO A 819 45.75 -13.90 -30.93
C PRO A 819 46.77 -14.35 -29.87
N ALA A 820 47.56 -15.37 -30.19
CA ALA A 820 48.56 -15.93 -29.27
C ALA A 820 49.57 -14.87 -28.79
N PRO A 821 50.10 -14.92 -27.55
CA PRO A 821 51.09 -13.98 -27.02
C PRO A 821 52.29 -13.73 -27.94
N ALA A 822 52.84 -12.51 -27.92
CA ALA A 822 53.99 -12.18 -28.75
C ALA A 822 55.21 -13.05 -28.39
N LEU A 823 55.88 -13.63 -29.39
CA LEU A 823 57.10 -14.41 -29.18
C LEU A 823 58.29 -13.47 -29.03
N THR A 824 59.02 -13.57 -27.92
CA THR A 824 60.25 -12.81 -27.70
C THR A 824 61.46 -13.61 -28.21
N CYS A 825 62.31 -12.93 -28.99
CA CYS A 825 63.60 -13.45 -29.43
C CYS A 825 64.69 -12.70 -28.67
N MET A 826 65.56 -13.43 -27.98
CA MET A 826 66.69 -12.85 -27.24
C MET A 826 68.01 -13.29 -27.89
N PRO A 827 68.49 -12.56 -28.92
CA PRO A 827 69.78 -12.81 -29.52
C PRO A 827 70.92 -12.26 -28.66
N ASN A 828 72.00 -13.02 -28.57
CA ASN A 828 73.25 -12.60 -27.93
C ASN A 828 74.43 -13.02 -28.80
N ARG A 829 75.52 -12.26 -28.76
CA ARG A 829 76.73 -12.53 -29.53
C ARG A 829 77.96 -12.19 -28.70
N ASP A 830 78.95 -13.09 -28.72
CA ASP A 830 80.29 -12.90 -28.19
C ASP A 830 81.34 -13.07 -29.31
N GLU A 831 82.63 -12.99 -28.95
CA GLU A 831 83.76 -13.11 -29.90
C GLU A 831 83.77 -14.45 -30.66
N LYS A 832 83.19 -15.52 -30.12
CA LYS A 832 83.29 -16.89 -30.65
C LYS A 832 81.97 -17.46 -31.17
N LYS A 833 80.85 -17.07 -30.56
CA LYS A 833 79.52 -17.65 -30.77
C LYS A 833 78.44 -16.58 -30.71
N LEU A 834 77.34 -16.86 -31.38
CA LEU A 834 76.07 -16.17 -31.19
C LEU A 834 74.99 -17.20 -30.84
N TRP A 835 74.08 -16.82 -29.96
CA TRP A 835 73.04 -17.71 -29.50
C TRP A 835 71.72 -16.99 -29.35
N VAL A 836 70.66 -17.76 -29.47
CA VAL A 836 69.29 -17.25 -29.43
C VAL A 836 68.53 -18.06 -28.41
N THR A 837 67.83 -17.35 -27.54
CA THR A 837 66.89 -17.96 -26.59
C THR A 837 65.48 -17.45 -26.82
N ALA A 838 64.50 -18.34 -26.72
CA ALA A 838 63.08 -17.99 -26.84
C ALA A 838 62.21 -18.89 -25.93
N PRO A 839 61.11 -18.35 -25.36
CA PRO A 839 60.20 -19.12 -24.50
C PRO A 839 59.26 -20.01 -25.32
N TYR A 840 58.99 -21.23 -24.85
CA TYR A 840 57.94 -22.10 -25.39
C TYR A 840 56.55 -21.62 -24.98
N ALA A 841 55.52 -21.98 -25.75
CA ALA A 841 54.12 -21.75 -25.39
C ALA A 841 53.74 -22.52 -24.12
N VAL A 842 52.90 -21.89 -23.29
CA VAL A 842 52.45 -22.43 -22.01
C VAL A 842 50.93 -22.61 -22.07
N ALA A 843 50.46 -23.81 -21.74
CA ALA A 843 49.03 -24.07 -21.55
C ALA A 843 48.65 -23.84 -20.08
N VAL A 844 47.60 -23.05 -19.86
CA VAL A 844 47.10 -22.73 -18.50
C VAL A 844 45.66 -23.20 -18.35
N SER A 845 45.35 -23.83 -17.21
CA SER A 845 44.00 -24.19 -16.80
C SER A 845 43.80 -23.82 -15.32
N ASN A 846 42.78 -23.01 -15.01
CA ASN A 846 42.50 -22.50 -13.66
C ASN A 846 43.74 -21.89 -12.96
N GLY A 847 44.55 -21.13 -13.70
CA GLY A 847 45.79 -20.50 -13.21
C GLY A 847 46.96 -21.46 -12.98
N LYS A 848 46.84 -22.74 -13.35
CA LYS A 848 47.91 -23.74 -13.26
C LYS A 848 48.52 -24.01 -14.62
N ASN A 849 49.84 -24.17 -14.66
CA ASN A 849 50.55 -24.63 -15.85
C ASN A 849 50.25 -26.11 -16.09
N VAL A 850 49.58 -26.41 -17.21
CA VAL A 850 49.21 -27.77 -17.64
C VAL A 850 49.89 -28.13 -18.97
N THR A 851 50.99 -27.46 -19.29
CA THR A 851 51.79 -27.71 -20.49
C THR A 851 52.32 -29.14 -20.51
N ALA A 852 52.40 -29.74 -21.70
CA ALA A 852 53.04 -31.04 -21.86
C ALA A 852 54.51 -31.01 -21.40
N ASP A 853 54.92 -32.06 -20.68
CA ASP A 853 56.31 -32.32 -20.30
C ASP A 853 56.79 -33.63 -20.94
N PRO A 854 57.65 -33.60 -21.98
CA PRO A 854 58.31 -32.42 -22.57
C PRO A 854 57.36 -31.55 -23.44
N PRO A 855 57.72 -30.27 -23.74
CA PRO A 855 56.95 -29.40 -24.62
C PRO A 855 56.77 -30.04 -26.01
N ARG A 856 55.57 -29.92 -26.57
CA ARG A 856 55.22 -30.51 -27.88
C ARG A 856 55.47 -29.57 -29.05
N THR A 857 55.42 -28.26 -28.82
CA THR A 857 55.73 -27.27 -29.86
C THR A 857 57.21 -27.29 -30.20
N GLN A 858 57.56 -26.87 -31.41
CA GLN A 858 58.95 -26.74 -31.83
C GLN A 858 59.28 -25.27 -32.08
N LEU A 859 60.44 -24.83 -31.57
CA LEU A 859 60.98 -23.50 -31.83
C LEU A 859 62.11 -23.61 -32.84
N TRP A 860 62.06 -22.78 -33.88
CA TRP A 860 63.08 -22.72 -34.93
C TRP A 860 63.56 -21.28 -35.07
N ALA A 861 64.87 -21.05 -35.03
CA ALA A 861 65.48 -19.75 -35.29
C ALA A 861 66.07 -19.72 -36.70
N LEU A 862 65.72 -18.67 -37.44
CA LEU A 862 66.17 -18.38 -38.79
C LEU A 862 67.16 -17.23 -38.73
N LEU A 863 68.39 -17.47 -39.19
CA LEU A 863 69.46 -16.48 -39.23
C LEU A 863 69.48 -15.81 -40.60
N TYR A 864 69.34 -14.50 -40.64
CA TYR A 864 69.33 -13.69 -41.85
C TYR A 864 70.53 -12.76 -41.92
N ALA A 865 71.03 -12.51 -43.13
CA ALA A 865 71.93 -11.40 -43.46
C ALA A 865 71.17 -10.33 -44.25
N GLN A 866 71.38 -9.05 -43.91
CA GLN A 866 70.82 -7.96 -44.71
C GLN A 866 71.73 -7.63 -45.89
N VAL A 867 71.14 -7.59 -47.08
CA VAL A 867 71.84 -7.27 -48.33
C VAL A 867 71.15 -6.08 -48.99
N LYS A 868 71.95 -5.13 -49.46
CA LYS A 868 71.43 -3.98 -50.20
C LYS A 868 71.01 -4.41 -51.60
N GLN A 869 69.79 -4.06 -52.00
CA GLN A 869 69.28 -4.35 -53.34
C GLN A 869 70.15 -3.65 -54.39
N ALA A 870 70.34 -4.29 -55.55
CA ALA A 870 71.24 -3.81 -56.61
C ALA A 870 70.86 -2.42 -57.17
N ASP A 871 69.60 -1.99 -57.00
CA ASP A 871 69.12 -0.65 -57.37
C ASP A 871 69.39 0.43 -56.31
N ASN A 872 70.04 0.04 -55.20
CA ASN A 872 70.41 0.91 -54.08
C ASN A 872 69.21 1.54 -53.33
N ARG A 873 67.99 1.04 -53.55
CA ARG A 873 66.74 1.62 -53.00
C ARG A 873 66.28 0.99 -51.69
N ASP A 874 66.63 -0.26 -51.44
CA ASP A 874 66.09 -1.03 -50.30
C ASP A 874 67.08 -2.11 -49.84
N TYR A 875 66.83 -2.68 -48.66
CA TYR A 875 67.53 -3.85 -48.13
C TYR A 875 66.63 -5.09 -48.20
N ARG A 876 67.23 -6.27 -48.36
CA ARG A 876 66.57 -7.59 -48.37
C ARG A 876 67.26 -8.53 -47.39
N ASN A 877 66.48 -9.43 -46.80
CA ASN A 877 66.98 -10.47 -45.88
C ASN A 877 67.24 -11.76 -46.66
N ILE A 878 68.46 -12.28 -46.60
CA ILE A 878 68.85 -13.58 -47.15
C ILE A 878 68.99 -14.57 -46.00
N LEU A 879 68.29 -15.70 -46.05
CA LEU A 879 68.38 -16.76 -45.06
C LEU A 879 69.74 -17.46 -45.17
N LEU A 880 70.50 -17.51 -44.08
CA LEU A 880 71.78 -18.20 -43.99
C LEU A 880 71.62 -19.65 -43.52
N ASP A 881 70.86 -19.84 -42.44
CA ASP A 881 70.69 -21.12 -41.76
C ASP A 881 69.41 -21.10 -40.90
N ASP A 882 68.85 -22.28 -40.63
CA ASP A 882 67.72 -22.48 -39.72
C ASP A 882 68.00 -23.60 -38.71
N ARG A 883 67.79 -23.31 -37.41
CA ARG A 883 68.07 -24.27 -36.33
C ARG A 883 66.93 -24.42 -35.36
N GLN A 884 66.66 -25.66 -34.96
CA GLN A 884 65.77 -25.95 -33.85
C GLN A 884 66.39 -25.48 -32.54
N LEU A 885 65.59 -24.88 -31.65
CA LEU A 885 65.99 -24.57 -30.29
C LEU A 885 65.66 -25.77 -29.38
N ASP A 886 66.55 -26.10 -28.45
CA ASP A 886 66.34 -27.19 -27.48
C ASP A 886 66.17 -26.63 -26.07
N TRP A 887 65.14 -27.10 -25.36
CA TRP A 887 64.79 -26.67 -24.01
C TRP A 887 65.69 -27.25 -22.91
N ARG A 888 66.43 -28.33 -23.20
CA ARG A 888 67.26 -29.06 -22.23
C ARG A 888 68.61 -28.38 -22.00
N VAL A 889 69.00 -27.45 -22.86
CA VAL A 889 70.33 -26.82 -22.85
C VAL A 889 70.25 -25.31 -22.65
N GLN A 890 71.30 -24.77 -22.04
CA GLN A 890 71.58 -23.34 -21.90
C GLN A 890 73.03 -23.08 -22.34
N VAL A 891 73.35 -21.83 -22.67
CA VAL A 891 74.72 -21.45 -23.03
C VAL A 891 75.57 -21.27 -21.77
N GLU A 892 76.73 -21.91 -21.71
CA GLU A 892 77.72 -21.71 -20.65
C GLU A 892 78.55 -20.43 -20.94
N PRO A 893 78.61 -19.45 -20.01
CA PRO A 893 79.35 -18.21 -20.23
C PRO A 893 80.87 -18.38 -20.13
N GLU A 894 81.36 -19.37 -19.36
CA GLU A 894 82.79 -19.65 -19.16
C GLU A 894 83.15 -21.08 -19.58
N ARG A 895 84.41 -21.32 -19.98
CA ARG A 895 84.88 -22.64 -20.43
C ARG A 895 85.15 -23.55 -19.24
N SER A 896 84.32 -24.57 -19.03
CA SER A 896 84.62 -25.62 -18.04
C SER A 896 85.74 -26.55 -18.54
N VAL A 897 86.70 -26.89 -17.67
CA VAL A 897 87.90 -27.66 -18.06
C VAL A 897 87.64 -29.18 -18.01
N ASN A 898 86.63 -29.65 -17.27
CA ASN A 898 86.26 -31.07 -17.15
C ASN A 898 84.73 -31.29 -17.18
N VAL A 899 84.19 -31.66 -18.35
CA VAL A 899 82.75 -31.96 -18.53
C VAL A 899 82.38 -33.33 -17.95
N PHE A 900 83.29 -34.30 -18.02
CA PHE A 900 83.07 -35.70 -17.60
C PHE A 900 82.90 -35.87 -16.09
N GLU A 901 83.38 -34.92 -15.26
CA GLU A 901 83.19 -34.95 -13.80
C GLU A 901 81.82 -34.39 -13.36
N LYS A 902 81.13 -33.68 -14.25
CA LYS A 902 79.93 -32.88 -13.94
C LYS A 902 78.62 -33.58 -14.31
N TYR A 903 78.64 -34.48 -15.28
CA TYR A 903 77.45 -35.11 -15.85
C TYR A 903 77.57 -36.64 -15.83
N SER A 904 76.44 -37.31 -15.67
CA SER A 904 76.33 -38.76 -15.81
C SER A 904 76.46 -39.21 -17.28
N ASP A 905 76.73 -40.50 -17.51
CA ASP A 905 76.87 -41.06 -18.87
C ASP A 905 75.63 -40.80 -19.75
N GLN A 906 74.43 -40.87 -19.17
CA GLN A 906 73.17 -40.58 -19.88
C GLN A 906 73.04 -39.10 -20.24
N GLU A 907 73.46 -38.21 -19.35
CA GLU A 907 73.47 -36.77 -19.59
C GLU A 907 74.50 -36.38 -20.65
N LEU A 908 75.67 -37.02 -20.64
CA LEU A 908 76.69 -36.84 -21.68
C LEU A 908 76.21 -37.32 -23.05
N GLU A 909 75.48 -38.44 -23.10
CA GLU A 909 74.85 -38.92 -24.34
C GLU A 909 73.83 -37.91 -24.86
N VAL A 910 72.94 -37.39 -24.00
CA VAL A 910 72.00 -36.32 -24.37
C VAL A 910 72.74 -35.09 -24.89
N LEU A 911 73.77 -34.62 -24.18
CA LEU A 911 74.55 -33.45 -24.55
C LEU A 911 75.26 -33.65 -25.91
N SER A 912 75.84 -34.83 -26.14
CA SER A 912 76.46 -35.19 -27.42
C SER A 912 75.45 -35.21 -28.57
N SER A 913 74.25 -35.76 -28.35
CA SER A 913 73.19 -35.85 -29.36
C SER A 913 72.60 -34.48 -29.74
N ILE A 914 72.51 -33.57 -28.77
CA ILE A 914 72.08 -32.20 -29.01
C ILE A 914 73.20 -31.46 -29.75
N THR A 915 74.45 -31.59 -29.29
CA THR A 915 75.61 -30.96 -29.93
C THR A 915 75.75 -31.40 -31.39
N SER A 916 75.58 -32.69 -31.71
CA SER A 916 75.61 -33.17 -33.10
C SER A 916 74.47 -32.64 -33.97
N LYS A 917 73.31 -32.32 -33.39
CA LYS A 917 72.17 -31.74 -34.13
C LYS A 917 72.34 -30.25 -34.41
N HIS A 918 73.08 -29.53 -33.57
CA HIS A 918 73.29 -28.08 -33.74
C HIS A 918 74.47 -27.73 -34.64
N PHE A 919 75.37 -28.65 -34.98
CA PHE A 919 76.56 -28.37 -35.80
C PHE A 919 76.62 -29.28 -37.03
N THR A 920 76.44 -28.68 -38.21
CA THR A 920 76.28 -29.39 -39.50
C THR A 920 77.62 -29.60 -40.24
N TYR A 921 78.65 -28.82 -39.92
CA TYR A 921 79.97 -28.88 -40.56
C TYR A 921 80.98 -29.63 -39.68
N GLU A 922 81.86 -30.44 -40.30
CA GLU A 922 82.92 -31.26 -39.66
C GLU A 922 83.96 -30.40 -38.91
N LEU A 923 83.56 -29.80 -37.79
CA LEU A 923 84.43 -29.14 -36.84
C LEU A 923 84.40 -29.95 -35.54
N ASP A 924 85.59 -30.35 -35.10
CA ASP A 924 85.96 -31.15 -33.93
C ASP A 924 84.97 -31.11 -32.74
N THR A 925 84.02 -32.06 -32.70
CA THR A 925 82.90 -32.18 -31.73
C THR A 925 83.35 -32.12 -30.26
N SER A 926 84.60 -32.50 -29.97
CA SER A 926 85.19 -32.52 -28.63
C SER A 926 85.34 -31.14 -27.99
N ASN A 927 85.56 -30.09 -28.79
CA ASN A 927 85.69 -28.71 -28.28
C ASN A 927 84.34 -28.06 -27.95
N PHE A 928 83.22 -28.62 -28.43
CA PHE A 928 81.89 -27.97 -28.46
C PHE A 928 80.94 -28.42 -27.35
N VAL A 929 81.18 -29.58 -26.73
CA VAL A 929 80.44 -30.02 -25.53
C VAL A 929 80.55 -28.97 -24.40
N ASN A 930 81.61 -28.16 -24.40
CA ASN A 930 81.83 -27.06 -23.45
C ASN A 930 80.94 -25.82 -23.67
N ILE A 931 80.16 -25.73 -24.75
CA ILE A 931 79.30 -24.57 -25.04
C ILE A 931 77.95 -24.71 -24.36
N PHE A 932 77.41 -25.94 -24.32
CA PHE A 932 76.10 -26.23 -23.79
C PHE A 932 76.18 -26.75 -22.36
N LYS A 933 75.32 -26.20 -21.50
CA LYS A 933 75.08 -26.66 -20.14
C LYS A 933 73.69 -27.27 -20.07
N LEU A 934 73.57 -28.48 -19.53
CA LEU A 934 72.25 -29.09 -19.28
C LEU A 934 71.51 -28.35 -18.17
N VAL A 935 70.22 -28.15 -18.38
CA VAL A 935 69.33 -27.52 -17.40
C VAL A 935 68.94 -28.54 -16.33
N ASP A 936 69.27 -28.23 -15.07
CA ASP A 936 68.79 -29.01 -13.93
C ASP A 936 67.35 -28.64 -13.59
N PHE A 937 66.40 -29.46 -14.04
CA PHE A 937 64.97 -29.28 -13.78
C PHE A 937 64.55 -29.71 -12.37
N SER A 938 65.43 -30.37 -11.59
CA SER A 938 65.13 -30.74 -10.20
C SER A 938 65.17 -29.53 -9.25
N LYS A 939 65.98 -28.52 -9.58
CA LYS A 939 66.17 -27.28 -8.81
C LYS A 939 65.33 -26.11 -9.31
N LYS A 940 64.73 -26.22 -10.50
CA LYS A 940 63.82 -25.21 -11.05
C LYS A 940 62.37 -25.52 -10.68
N ASN A 941 61.55 -24.47 -10.56
CA ASN A 941 60.11 -24.63 -10.41
C ASN A 941 59.56 -25.40 -11.62
N LYS A 942 58.83 -26.50 -11.38
CA LYS A 942 58.22 -27.32 -12.44
C LYS A 942 57.23 -26.53 -13.29
N ASP A 943 56.65 -25.48 -12.71
CA ASP A 943 55.66 -24.62 -13.38
C ASP A 943 56.30 -23.49 -14.20
N ALA A 944 57.64 -23.34 -14.16
CA ALA A 944 58.32 -22.28 -14.89
C ALA A 944 58.31 -22.50 -16.41
N THR A 945 58.17 -21.41 -17.16
CA THR A 945 58.28 -21.42 -18.63
C THR A 945 59.63 -21.98 -19.06
N LYS A 946 59.59 -22.95 -19.98
CA LYS A 946 60.79 -23.53 -20.59
C LYS A 946 61.29 -22.62 -21.69
N PHE A 947 62.61 -22.49 -21.81
CA PHE A 947 63.29 -21.69 -22.82
C PHE A 947 64.11 -22.59 -23.72
N GLY A 948 63.93 -22.47 -25.02
CA GLY A 948 64.77 -23.12 -26.02
C GLY A 948 66.04 -22.30 -26.24
N THR A 949 67.15 -22.99 -26.50
CA THR A 949 68.44 -22.37 -26.84
C THR A 949 69.02 -23.00 -28.11
N THR A 950 69.59 -22.17 -28.99
CA THR A 950 70.44 -22.62 -30.11
C THR A 950 71.65 -21.71 -30.26
N VAL A 951 72.72 -22.21 -30.89
CA VAL A 951 74.02 -21.52 -31.01
C VAL A 951 74.55 -21.68 -32.43
N TRP A 952 75.16 -20.63 -32.97
CA TRP A 952 76.06 -20.63 -34.12
C TRP A 952 77.44 -20.16 -33.71
N THR A 953 78.50 -20.67 -34.35
CA THR A 953 79.84 -20.10 -34.18
C THR A 953 80.08 -18.98 -35.18
N ASN A 954 80.89 -17.97 -34.82
CA ASN A 954 81.23 -16.90 -35.75
C ASN A 954 81.95 -17.44 -37.01
N LYS A 955 82.78 -18.48 -36.86
CA LYS A 955 83.47 -19.15 -37.98
C LYS A 955 82.49 -19.79 -38.96
N GLU A 956 81.47 -20.45 -38.44
CA GLU A 956 80.42 -21.08 -39.23
C GLU A 956 79.59 -20.04 -40.00
N VAL A 957 79.22 -18.93 -39.36
CA VAL A 957 78.50 -17.86 -40.05
C VAL A 957 79.34 -17.20 -41.14
N GLN A 958 80.64 -17.00 -40.91
CA GLN A 958 81.56 -16.52 -41.95
C GLN A 958 81.65 -17.48 -43.14
N GLN A 959 81.65 -18.80 -42.90
CA GLN A 959 81.62 -19.80 -43.96
C GLN A 959 80.31 -19.76 -44.75
N LEU A 960 79.17 -19.63 -44.06
CA LEU A 960 77.86 -19.50 -44.71
C LEU A 960 77.75 -18.22 -45.57
N LEU A 961 78.25 -17.08 -45.04
CA LEU A 961 78.33 -15.83 -45.79
C LEU A 961 79.23 -15.97 -47.02
N ALA A 962 80.40 -16.59 -46.87
CA ALA A 962 81.32 -16.83 -47.98
C ALA A 962 80.73 -17.76 -49.05
N LEU A 963 79.99 -18.80 -48.64
CA LEU A 963 79.31 -19.74 -49.54
C LEU A 963 78.24 -19.04 -50.39
N LEU A 964 77.56 -18.04 -49.83
CA LEU A 964 76.56 -17.22 -50.52
C LEU A 964 77.16 -15.98 -51.21
N GLY A 965 78.48 -15.78 -51.16
CA GLY A 965 79.17 -14.64 -51.78
C GLY A 965 78.92 -13.28 -51.09
N LEU A 966 78.52 -13.30 -49.82
CA LEU A 966 78.23 -12.11 -49.02
C LEU A 966 79.45 -11.63 -48.22
N PRO A 967 79.58 -10.32 -47.94
CA PRO A 967 80.64 -9.80 -47.05
C PRO A 967 80.61 -10.45 -45.66
N GLN A 968 81.79 -10.76 -45.11
CA GLN A 968 81.91 -11.41 -43.78
C GLN A 968 81.44 -10.51 -42.62
N ASP A 969 81.38 -9.21 -42.85
CA ASP A 969 80.90 -8.16 -41.95
C ASP A 969 79.43 -7.78 -42.18
N SER A 970 78.68 -8.58 -42.95
CA SER A 970 77.26 -8.32 -43.19
C SER A 970 76.47 -8.28 -41.88
N PRO A 971 75.60 -7.29 -41.67
CA PRO A 971 74.74 -7.25 -40.49
C PRO A 971 73.79 -8.44 -40.50
N LEU A 972 73.52 -8.95 -39.30
CA LEU A 972 72.74 -10.17 -39.07
C LEU A 972 71.48 -9.86 -38.28
N SER A 973 70.41 -10.58 -38.57
CA SER A 973 69.18 -10.57 -37.77
C SER A 973 68.64 -11.98 -37.59
N VAL A 974 67.87 -12.20 -36.53
CA VAL A 974 67.20 -13.47 -36.28
C VAL A 974 65.70 -13.30 -36.17
N LEU A 975 65.00 -14.30 -36.69
CA LEU A 975 63.57 -14.53 -36.52
C LEU A 975 63.36 -15.89 -35.85
N VAL A 976 62.50 -15.97 -34.84
CA VAL A 976 62.10 -17.25 -34.24
C VAL A 976 60.66 -17.56 -34.64
N VAL A 977 60.40 -18.81 -35.00
CA VAL A 977 59.08 -19.33 -35.37
C VAL A 977 58.75 -20.50 -34.45
N GLU A 978 57.57 -20.47 -33.85
CA GLU A 978 57.03 -21.58 -33.07
C GLU A 978 55.99 -22.33 -33.90
N THR A 979 56.14 -23.65 -34.04
CA THR A 979 55.23 -24.51 -34.80
C THR A 979 54.48 -25.48 -33.88
N LEU A 980 53.22 -25.75 -34.23
CA LEU A 980 52.39 -26.74 -33.53
C LEU A 980 52.82 -28.18 -33.88
N PRO A 981 52.65 -29.13 -32.95
CA PRO A 981 52.94 -30.54 -33.19
C PRO A 981 51.96 -31.16 -34.19
N GLN A 982 52.40 -32.21 -34.89
CA GLN A 982 51.52 -33.12 -35.63
C GLN A 982 51.24 -34.36 -34.76
N ILE A 983 50.08 -34.39 -34.09
CA ILE A 983 49.67 -35.53 -33.28
C ILE A 983 48.90 -36.52 -34.16
N THR A 984 49.49 -37.69 -34.42
CA THR A 984 48.91 -38.74 -35.28
C THR A 984 48.32 -39.92 -34.50
N ASN A 985 48.53 -39.96 -33.18
CA ASN A 985 48.05 -41.05 -32.31
C ASN A 985 47.69 -40.57 -30.89
N ILE A 986 46.89 -41.37 -30.18
CA ILE A 986 46.44 -41.04 -28.81
C ILE A 986 47.57 -41.07 -27.77
N TYR A 987 48.63 -41.84 -28.04
CA TYR A 987 49.81 -41.94 -27.16
C TYR A 987 50.68 -40.67 -27.18
N GLY A 988 50.67 -39.93 -28.29
CA GLY A 988 51.25 -38.59 -28.38
C GLY A 988 50.28 -37.49 -27.95
N HIS A 989 49.01 -37.81 -27.78
CA HIS A 989 47.97 -36.87 -27.36
C HIS A 989 47.90 -36.71 -25.83
N ILE A 990 48.22 -37.74 -25.04
CA ILE A 990 48.22 -37.66 -23.56
C ILE A 990 49.67 -37.81 -23.06
N SER A 991 50.17 -36.80 -22.35
CA SER A 991 51.51 -36.83 -21.77
C SER A 991 51.52 -37.66 -20.49
N GLY A 992 52.67 -38.28 -20.15
CA GLY A 992 52.79 -38.94 -18.85
C GLY A 992 52.12 -40.31 -18.73
N LEU A 993 51.71 -40.95 -19.84
CA LEU A 993 51.13 -42.30 -19.88
C LEU A 993 52.00 -43.41 -19.24
N HIS A 994 53.27 -43.14 -18.94
CA HIS A 994 54.13 -44.03 -18.15
C HIS A 994 53.76 -44.07 -16.66
N LYS A 995 53.01 -43.09 -16.16
CA LYS A 995 52.51 -43.04 -14.78
C LYS A 995 51.24 -43.90 -14.67
N ALA A 996 51.21 -44.82 -13.71
CA ALA A 996 50.11 -45.76 -13.55
C ALA A 996 48.73 -45.09 -13.38
N THR A 997 48.66 -43.96 -12.66
CA THR A 997 47.42 -43.22 -12.42
C THR A 997 46.84 -42.62 -13.71
N VAL A 998 47.69 -42.02 -14.55
CA VAL A 998 47.30 -41.43 -15.83
C VAL A 998 46.91 -42.50 -16.84
N ALA A 999 47.63 -43.61 -16.88
CA ALA A 999 47.31 -44.76 -17.74
C ALA A 999 45.94 -45.37 -17.41
N GLN A 1000 45.64 -45.55 -16.11
CA GLN A 1000 44.33 -46.05 -15.66
C GLN A 1000 43.19 -45.10 -16.02
N ALA A 1001 43.39 -43.80 -15.83
CA ALA A 1001 42.39 -42.80 -16.21
C ALA A 1001 42.18 -42.75 -17.73
N ALA A 1002 43.25 -42.82 -18.52
CA ALA A 1002 43.17 -42.86 -19.98
C ALA A 1002 42.49 -44.15 -20.48
N GLU A 1003 42.71 -45.30 -19.84
CA GLU A 1003 42.03 -46.56 -20.15
C GLU A 1003 40.51 -46.47 -19.94
N GLN A 1004 40.06 -45.70 -18.94
CA GLN A 1004 38.63 -45.48 -18.70
C GLN A 1004 37.93 -44.67 -19.78
N LEU A 1005 38.66 -43.87 -20.56
CA LEU A 1005 38.15 -43.09 -21.70
C LEU A 1005 38.00 -43.92 -22.99
N VAL A 1006 38.60 -45.12 -23.03
CA VAL A 1006 38.55 -46.02 -24.20
C VAL A 1006 37.43 -47.04 -24.01
N GLY A 1007 36.65 -47.29 -25.09
CA GLY A 1007 35.56 -48.28 -25.08
C GLY A 1007 36.04 -49.68 -24.68
N GLN A 1008 35.19 -50.47 -24.00
CA GLN A 1008 35.56 -51.77 -23.43
C GLN A 1008 36.27 -52.71 -24.42
N ASP A 1009 35.83 -52.74 -25.68
CA ASP A 1009 36.40 -53.60 -26.74
C ASP A 1009 37.82 -53.20 -27.18
N GLN A 1010 38.22 -51.96 -26.89
CA GLN A 1010 39.51 -51.39 -27.31
C GLN A 1010 40.54 -51.32 -26.17
N LYS A 1011 40.14 -51.61 -24.92
CA LYS A 1011 41.04 -51.56 -23.75
C LYS A 1011 42.20 -52.54 -23.85
N GLU A 1012 41.96 -53.76 -24.33
CA GLU A 1012 43.02 -54.76 -24.52
C GLU A 1012 44.06 -54.29 -25.54
N GLN A 1013 43.61 -53.73 -26.67
CA GLN A 1013 44.49 -53.19 -27.71
C GLN A 1013 45.24 -51.93 -27.22
N PHE A 1014 44.59 -51.09 -26.42
CA PHE A 1014 45.20 -49.92 -25.79
C PHE A 1014 46.30 -50.34 -24.81
N ASN A 1015 46.02 -51.27 -23.90
CA ASN A 1015 46.99 -51.78 -22.94
C ASN A 1015 48.16 -52.51 -23.61
N ALA A 1016 47.91 -53.27 -24.68
CA ALA A 1016 48.95 -53.93 -25.47
C ALA A 1016 49.88 -52.92 -26.16
N LYS A 1017 49.31 -51.88 -26.79
CA LYS A 1017 50.08 -50.81 -27.44
C LYS A 1017 50.80 -49.91 -26.43
N LEU A 1018 50.24 -49.65 -25.25
CA LEU A 1018 50.89 -48.90 -24.17
C LEU A 1018 52.17 -49.61 -23.69
N LYS A 1019 52.11 -50.94 -23.50
CA LYS A 1019 53.29 -51.76 -23.16
C LYS A 1019 54.37 -51.72 -24.24
N ASN A 1020 53.98 -51.74 -25.52
CA ASN A 1020 54.92 -51.66 -26.66
C ASN A 1020 55.50 -50.23 -26.84
N ALA A 1021 54.69 -49.19 -26.63
CA ALA A 1021 55.12 -47.79 -26.73
C ALA A 1021 56.14 -47.42 -25.65
N SER A 1022 56.05 -48.05 -24.47
CA SER A 1022 57.03 -47.92 -23.39
C SER A 1022 58.44 -48.40 -23.78
N PHE A 1023 58.53 -49.32 -24.76
CA PHE A 1023 59.80 -49.83 -25.29
C PHE A 1023 60.35 -48.99 -26.46
N SER A 1024 59.48 -48.38 -27.28
CA SER A 1024 59.88 -47.60 -28.45
C SER A 1024 60.27 -46.14 -28.15
N ALA A 1025 59.87 -45.58 -27.01
CA ALA A 1025 60.21 -44.20 -26.62
C ALA A 1025 61.73 -43.96 -26.49
N THR A 1026 62.52 -45.03 -26.31
CA THR A 1026 63.99 -45.00 -26.25
C THR A 1026 64.68 -45.06 -27.62
N GLN A 1027 63.97 -45.31 -28.73
CA GLN A 1027 64.59 -45.53 -30.06
C GLN A 1027 64.28 -44.49 -31.13
N THR A 1028 63.25 -43.64 -30.99
CA THR A 1028 62.84 -42.68 -32.03
C THR A 1028 63.55 -41.31 -31.99
N ALA A 1029 64.65 -41.17 -31.25
CA ALA A 1029 65.38 -39.90 -31.11
C ALA A 1029 66.28 -39.52 -32.31
N ASN A 1030 66.43 -40.41 -33.30
CA ASN A 1030 67.45 -40.34 -34.36
C ASN A 1030 66.91 -40.35 -35.80
N LEU A 1031 65.75 -39.75 -36.07
CA LEU A 1031 65.35 -39.45 -37.44
C LEU A 1031 65.55 -37.96 -37.71
N ASP A 1032 66.30 -37.62 -38.75
CA ASP A 1032 66.37 -36.28 -39.33
C ASP A 1032 64.96 -35.87 -39.76
N ILE A 1033 64.28 -35.11 -38.91
CA ILE A 1033 62.98 -34.53 -39.25
C ILE A 1033 63.27 -33.29 -40.08
N PRO A 1034 62.77 -33.20 -41.33
CA PRO A 1034 62.97 -32.02 -42.16
C PRO A 1034 62.41 -30.78 -41.46
N SER A 1035 63.10 -29.65 -41.61
CA SER A 1035 62.72 -28.43 -40.92
C SER A 1035 61.33 -27.94 -41.37
N PRO A 1036 60.43 -27.62 -40.41
CA PRO A 1036 59.07 -27.17 -40.69
C PRO A 1036 59.02 -25.74 -41.25
N VAL A 1037 60.14 -25.02 -41.22
CA VAL A 1037 60.25 -23.64 -41.71
C VAL A 1037 61.01 -23.53 -43.04
N SER A 1038 61.61 -24.62 -43.52
CA SER A 1038 62.23 -24.72 -44.85
C SER A 1038 61.61 -25.87 -45.66
N ASP A 1039 62.16 -27.08 -45.61
CA ASP A 1039 61.79 -28.22 -46.47
C ASP A 1039 60.34 -28.69 -46.31
N ALA A 1040 59.77 -28.53 -45.11
CA ALA A 1040 58.39 -28.91 -44.78
C ALA A 1040 57.46 -27.69 -44.57
N LEU A 1041 57.81 -26.53 -45.12
CA LEU A 1041 57.00 -25.32 -45.03
C LEU A 1041 55.60 -25.56 -45.64
N GLY A 1042 54.56 -25.23 -44.86
CA GLY A 1042 53.16 -25.46 -45.24
C GLY A 1042 52.57 -26.79 -44.78
N HIS A 1043 53.39 -27.75 -44.34
CA HIS A 1043 52.91 -28.99 -43.71
C HIS A 1043 52.70 -28.84 -42.20
N HIS A 1044 53.33 -27.84 -41.58
CA HIS A 1044 53.18 -27.50 -40.17
C HIS A 1044 52.44 -26.18 -40.00
N ARG A 1045 51.61 -26.08 -38.95
CA ARG A 1045 50.93 -24.84 -38.57
C ARG A 1045 51.85 -23.99 -37.70
N ILE A 1046 52.06 -22.75 -38.09
CA ILE A 1046 52.79 -21.76 -37.30
C ILE A 1046 51.85 -21.27 -36.19
N LEU A 1047 52.30 -21.38 -34.94
CA LEU A 1047 51.59 -20.85 -33.77
C LEU A 1047 51.81 -19.34 -33.65
N ARG A 1048 53.08 -18.92 -33.68
CA ARG A 1048 53.49 -17.52 -33.57
C ARG A 1048 54.89 -17.30 -34.11
N THR A 1049 55.20 -16.05 -34.43
CA THR A 1049 56.52 -15.60 -34.90
C THR A 1049 57.01 -14.44 -34.04
N SER A 1050 58.33 -14.37 -33.84
CA SER A 1050 58.95 -13.21 -33.19
C SER A 1050 59.03 -12.03 -34.17
N PRO A 1051 59.23 -10.79 -33.71
CA PRO A 1051 59.76 -9.75 -34.59
C PRO A 1051 61.16 -10.15 -35.08
N LEU A 1052 61.53 -9.67 -36.27
CA LEU A 1052 62.91 -9.70 -36.74
C LEU A 1052 63.74 -8.82 -35.80
N THR A 1053 64.76 -9.40 -35.20
CA THR A 1053 65.60 -8.73 -34.19
C THR A 1053 67.05 -8.71 -34.67
N PRO A 1054 67.72 -7.55 -34.68
CA PRO A 1054 69.12 -7.46 -35.09
C PRO A 1054 70.02 -8.15 -34.08
N MET A 1055 71.10 -8.77 -34.56
CA MET A 1055 72.15 -9.34 -33.72
C MET A 1055 73.03 -8.21 -33.16
N PRO A 1056 73.49 -8.31 -31.90
CA PRO A 1056 74.45 -7.36 -31.36
C PRO A 1056 75.77 -7.34 -32.17
N ASP A 1057 76.30 -6.14 -32.39
CA ASP A 1057 77.61 -5.96 -33.03
C ASP A 1057 78.74 -6.33 -32.06
N VAL A 1058 79.77 -7.01 -32.58
CA VAL A 1058 81.02 -7.29 -31.87
C VAL A 1058 82.16 -6.70 -32.69
N CYS A 1059 83.06 -5.97 -32.03
CA CYS A 1059 84.25 -5.42 -32.67
C CYS A 1059 85.14 -6.57 -33.16
N CYS A 1060 85.13 -6.81 -34.48
CA CYS A 1060 86.11 -7.60 -35.22
C CYS A 1060 86.33 -9.05 -34.71
N PRO A 1061 85.59 -10.04 -35.23
CA PRO A 1061 85.71 -11.44 -34.81
C PRO A 1061 87.06 -12.12 -35.16
N ASP A 1062 87.91 -11.48 -35.98
CA ASP A 1062 89.25 -11.94 -36.36
C ASP A 1062 90.38 -10.92 -36.06
N CYS A 1063 90.11 -9.99 -35.13
CA CYS A 1063 91.14 -9.25 -34.41
C CYS A 1063 91.59 -10.09 -33.20
#